data_AF-A0A923TU90-F1
#
_entry.id   AF-A0A923TU90-F1
#
_cell.length_a   1.000
_cell.length_b   1.000
_cell.length_c   1.000
_cell.angle_alpha   90.00
_cell.angle_beta   90.00
_cell.angle_gamma   90.00
#
_symmetry.space_group_name_H-M   'P 1'
#
loop_
_entity.id
_entity.type
_entity.pdbx_description
1 polymer ?
#
loop_
_entity_poly.entity_id
_entity_poly.type
_entity_poly.pdbx_seq_one_letter_code
_entity_poly.pdbx_strand_id
1 'polypeptide(L)'
;MFELLRESRNDIVSIGSDSTEILRSTWDARDPNRPLDDQSYVARLRGNATYWLRSWQQVFSEKRLSADLIAGLTVATVALPLNIALSVAAGLPASVGLIAGAIGGGVAACFGGSKLQVSGPSTALNVMILAIATKWGVEGVFAGAILVGLLQLAFFYSRASTYARLIPEAVLVGFTTGVGIKLLDQQIPQLLDVDLPVRELLQNLANPLWLHDVQWLAVMSGLVVITFMLGLAKFPKFPSAIIGLAIATGISSYLGWEIHRVGAVPSSFPIPGFPEHPAEEWFDLFISCIPLAILATTESLLSAKGIDRITETKKEHDPNLETFGQALGNIASGFFGGMVVSGAIVRSSVNVQSGGRTRISSIFHASLLLLAPIFAAKWIGAIPIAALAGLLCLVGYRLVEVKTFFQVLRGSKLQAIAFVIAATAVVTGKMSIGLVLALSISGLDFYLKGLIRRNAEKRKYGREPQAPLPQGIRAQIGTVAKKDLFYRAKPAAFRLPEENWEAHVNHAPVIHPTAFVHENASLIGRVILSPGVHVAAEVALRADEGTPFFVGSNTNIQDGVVLHALKRKWVKVGGDNWAIYIGERVSLAHQALIHGPSYVGDDTFIGFKAIIHDSVIGKNCYVGIGAIVVGVDIADGRYVPHGMLVDTAEKAQALGPALDAHHHFNEDVVEVNIGLGEAYRGDWLLPKTSLHKLKSF
;
A
#
# COMPACT_ATOMS: atom_id res chain seq x y z
N MET A 1 25.08 13.73 10.89
CA MET A 1 23.74 14.36 10.89
C MET A 1 23.78 15.78 11.46
N PHE A 2 24.36 16.02 12.64
CA PHE A 2 24.53 17.38 13.19
C PHE A 2 25.43 18.30 12.36
N GLU A 3 26.48 17.79 11.69
CA GLU A 3 27.28 18.58 10.74
C GLU A 3 26.53 18.93 9.45
N LEU A 4 25.75 18.00 8.90
CA LEU A 4 24.86 18.24 7.76
C LEU A 4 23.72 19.24 8.08
N LEU A 5 23.27 19.29 9.34
CA LEU A 5 22.31 20.29 9.84
C LEU A 5 22.94 21.69 9.98
N ARG A 6 24.26 21.78 10.15
CA ARG A 6 24.99 23.05 10.24
C ARG A 6 25.22 23.65 8.85
N GLU A 7 25.51 22.82 7.84
CA GLU A 7 25.59 23.25 6.43
C GLU A 7 24.22 23.71 5.90
N SER A 8 23.13 22.98 6.19
CA SER A 8 21.79 23.37 5.74
C SER A 8 21.30 24.69 6.34
N ARG A 9 21.86 25.15 7.45
CA ARG A 9 21.49 26.43 8.07
C ARG A 9 22.07 27.63 7.31
N ASN A 10 23.22 27.44 6.65
CA ASN A 10 23.87 28.48 5.85
C ASN A 10 23.19 28.67 4.48
N ASP A 11 22.69 27.58 3.87
CA ASP A 11 21.95 27.65 2.59
C ASP A 11 20.55 28.29 2.72
N ILE A 12 19.99 28.35 3.93
CA ILE A 12 18.66 28.93 4.20
C ILE A 12 18.71 30.46 4.29
N VAL A 13 19.88 31.07 4.52
CA VAL A 13 20.02 32.53 4.67
C VAL A 13 20.18 33.23 3.31
N SER A 14 20.44 32.51 2.21
CA SER A 14 20.66 33.10 0.88
C SER A 14 19.49 32.93 -0.11
N ILE A 15 18.27 32.62 0.34
CA ILE A 15 17.15 32.37 -0.57
C ILE A 15 16.51 33.69 -1.05
N GLY A 16 17.14 34.30 -2.04
CA GLY A 16 16.54 35.23 -2.99
C GLY A 16 16.21 34.50 -4.31
N SER A 17 15.00 34.73 -4.81
CA SER A 17 14.48 34.44 -6.17
C SER A 17 14.49 33.02 -6.80
N ASP A 18 15.29 32.03 -6.37
CA ASP A 18 15.36 30.72 -7.06
C ASP A 18 14.51 29.58 -6.44
N SER A 19 13.33 29.90 -5.93
CA SER A 19 12.45 28.92 -5.27
C SER A 19 11.82 27.87 -6.20
N THR A 20 11.77 28.08 -7.51
CA THR A 20 11.04 27.22 -8.46
C THR A 20 11.83 26.01 -8.96
N GLU A 21 13.17 26.08 -8.99
CA GLU A 21 14.01 25.02 -9.56
C GLU A 21 14.34 23.91 -8.54
N ILE A 22 14.51 24.27 -7.26
CA ILE A 22 14.60 23.31 -6.14
C ILE A 22 13.23 22.65 -5.88
N LEU A 23 12.13 23.36 -6.11
CA LEU A 23 10.79 22.78 -6.01
C LEU A 23 10.51 21.76 -7.12
N ARG A 24 11.01 21.96 -8.35
CA ARG A 24 10.88 20.96 -9.43
C ARG A 24 11.74 19.70 -9.18
N SER A 25 13.00 19.86 -8.81
CA SER A 25 13.90 18.72 -8.53
C SER A 25 13.46 17.86 -7.34
N THR A 26 12.71 18.43 -6.38
CA THR A 26 12.13 17.70 -5.23
C THR A 26 10.70 17.17 -5.47
N TRP A 27 10.05 17.56 -6.57
CA TRP A 27 8.76 17.05 -7.01
C TRP A 27 8.91 15.82 -7.92
N ASP A 28 9.88 15.85 -8.85
CA ASP A 28 10.25 14.70 -9.70
C ASP A 28 10.93 13.54 -8.94
N ALA A 29 11.21 13.75 -7.65
CA ALA A 29 11.86 12.79 -6.77
C ALA A 29 10.91 11.73 -6.17
N ARG A 30 9.61 11.75 -6.49
CA ARG A 30 8.59 10.98 -5.78
C ARG A 30 7.62 10.20 -6.66
N ASP A 31 8.00 9.86 -7.89
CA ASP A 31 7.26 8.86 -8.64
C ASP A 31 7.59 7.45 -8.07
N PRO A 32 6.62 6.72 -7.49
CA PRO A 32 6.81 5.36 -7.01
C PRO A 32 7.17 4.35 -8.12
N ASN A 33 7.04 4.74 -9.39
CA ASN A 33 7.43 3.95 -10.56
C ASN A 33 8.79 4.35 -11.17
N ARG A 34 9.52 5.32 -10.59
CA ARG A 34 10.85 5.71 -11.08
C ARG A 34 11.88 4.60 -10.76
N PRO A 35 12.74 4.19 -11.72
CA PRO A 35 13.78 3.20 -11.47
C PRO A 35 14.63 3.57 -10.25
N LEU A 36 14.95 2.59 -9.41
CA LEU A 36 15.64 2.75 -8.12
C LEU A 36 17.04 3.40 -8.20
N ASP A 37 17.58 3.56 -9.41
CA ASP A 37 18.99 3.86 -9.69
C ASP A 37 19.36 5.35 -9.67
N ASP A 38 18.38 6.26 -9.79
CA ASP A 38 18.67 7.66 -10.16
C ASP A 38 18.78 8.64 -8.98
N GLN A 39 18.87 8.15 -7.74
CA GLN A 39 19.10 8.99 -6.56
C GLN A 39 20.08 8.34 -5.60
N SER A 40 21.22 9.02 -5.39
CA SER A 40 22.19 8.62 -4.37
C SER A 40 21.49 8.42 -3.02
N TYR A 41 21.91 7.40 -2.28
CA TYR A 41 21.40 7.10 -0.94
C TYR A 41 21.36 8.35 -0.04
N VAL A 42 22.33 9.25 -0.21
CA VAL A 42 22.45 10.55 0.44
C VAL A 42 21.30 11.50 0.11
N ALA A 43 20.88 11.62 -1.16
CA ALA A 43 19.76 12.47 -1.56
C ALA A 43 18.45 12.06 -0.88
N ARG A 44 18.24 10.75 -0.72
CA ARG A 44 17.05 10.23 -0.03
C ARG A 44 17.09 10.45 1.48
N LEU A 45 18.25 10.25 2.12
CA LEU A 45 18.41 10.60 3.53
C LEU A 45 18.15 12.10 3.77
N ARG A 46 18.59 12.98 2.87
CA ARG A 46 18.23 14.40 2.88
C ARG A 46 16.71 14.62 2.72
N GLY A 47 16.06 13.85 1.86
CA GLY A 47 14.60 13.83 1.72
C GLY A 47 13.86 13.46 3.02
N ASN A 48 14.32 12.41 3.71
CA ASN A 48 13.75 11.99 4.99
C ASN A 48 13.97 13.04 6.07
N ALA A 49 15.18 13.61 6.15
CA ALA A 49 15.51 14.67 7.10
C ALA A 49 14.67 15.93 6.87
N THR A 50 14.48 16.34 5.62
CA THR A 50 13.64 17.51 5.28
C THR A 50 12.17 17.26 5.58
N TYR A 51 11.64 16.06 5.31
CA TYR A 51 10.28 15.69 5.72
C TYR A 51 10.12 15.76 7.25
N TRP A 52 11.06 15.17 7.98
CA TRP A 52 11.07 15.18 9.44
C TRP A 52 11.11 16.61 9.99
N LEU A 53 12.03 17.46 9.50
CA LEU A 53 12.14 18.86 9.88
C LEU A 53 10.85 19.64 9.59
N ARG A 54 10.23 19.45 8.42
CA ARG A 54 8.95 20.10 8.09
C ARG A 54 7.82 19.66 9.02
N SER A 55 7.81 18.40 9.43
CA SER A 55 6.80 17.90 10.39
C SER A 55 6.94 18.55 11.77
N TRP A 56 8.16 18.90 12.18
CA TRP A 56 8.42 19.67 13.40
C TRP A 56 8.15 21.16 13.23
N GLN A 57 8.47 21.74 12.07
CA GLN A 57 8.07 23.13 11.75
C GLN A 57 6.56 23.31 11.79
N GLN A 58 5.79 22.29 11.38
CA GLN A 58 4.33 22.30 11.47
C GLN A 58 3.84 22.55 12.90
N VAL A 59 4.54 22.04 13.92
CA VAL A 59 4.20 22.26 15.33
C VAL A 59 4.17 23.74 15.68
N PHE A 60 5.19 24.50 15.24
CA PHE A 60 5.28 25.94 15.52
C PHE A 60 4.29 26.77 14.69
N SER A 61 3.85 26.26 13.55
CA SER A 61 2.85 26.92 12.70
C SER A 61 1.39 26.63 13.10
N GLU A 62 1.17 25.58 13.90
CA GLU A 62 -0.18 25.11 14.25
C GLU A 62 -0.80 25.99 15.33
N LYS A 63 -1.99 26.54 15.06
CA LYS A 63 -2.67 27.48 15.96
C LYS A 63 -3.47 26.77 17.06
N ARG A 64 -3.68 25.45 16.95
CA ARG A 64 -4.57 24.67 17.83
C ARG A 64 -3.83 23.67 18.72
N LEU A 65 -2.82 24.14 19.45
CA LEU A 65 -2.10 23.31 20.43
C LEU A 65 -3.04 22.64 21.46
N SER A 66 -4.12 23.32 21.85
CA SER A 66 -5.13 22.76 22.76
C SER A 66 -5.80 21.48 22.22
N ALA A 67 -5.96 21.37 20.89
CA ALA A 67 -6.51 20.16 20.29
C ALA A 67 -5.54 18.97 20.42
N ASP A 68 -4.24 19.21 20.25
CA ASP A 68 -3.21 18.17 20.46
C ASP A 68 -3.14 17.73 21.93
N LEU A 69 -3.26 18.65 22.89
CA LEU A 69 -3.28 18.32 24.32
C LEU A 69 -4.51 17.50 24.72
N ILE A 70 -5.70 17.87 24.22
CA ILE A 70 -6.94 17.11 24.46
C ILE A 70 -6.82 15.71 23.84
N ALA A 71 -6.33 15.63 22.61
CA ALA A 71 -6.12 14.35 21.94
C ALA A 71 -5.12 13.47 22.70
N GLY A 72 -3.97 14.02 23.10
CA GLY A 72 -2.97 13.30 23.90
C GLY A 72 -3.52 12.81 25.24
N LEU A 73 -4.35 13.62 25.92
CA LEU A 73 -5.05 13.21 27.14
C LEU A 73 -6.02 12.06 26.88
N THR A 74 -6.88 12.17 25.85
CA THR A 74 -7.79 11.08 25.48
C THR A 74 -7.02 9.79 25.17
N VAL A 75 -5.95 9.87 24.39
CA VAL A 75 -5.11 8.71 24.06
C VAL A 75 -4.48 8.11 25.32
N ALA A 76 -4.00 8.92 26.27
CA ALA A 76 -3.46 8.45 27.54
C ALA A 76 -4.47 7.65 28.35
N THR A 77 -5.72 8.10 28.41
CA THR A 77 -6.78 7.36 29.11
C THR A 77 -7.11 6.01 28.48
N VAL A 78 -6.89 5.84 27.17
CA VAL A 78 -7.06 4.55 26.47
C VAL A 78 -5.82 3.66 26.61
N ALA A 79 -4.62 4.25 26.52
CA ALA A 79 -3.39 3.45 26.50
C ALA A 79 -2.90 3.03 27.89
N LEU A 80 -3.09 3.85 28.93
CA LEU A 80 -2.66 3.52 30.29
C LEU A 80 -3.17 2.14 30.76
N PRO A 81 -4.48 1.84 30.71
CA PRO A 81 -4.97 0.53 31.15
C PRO A 81 -4.48 -0.61 30.25
N LEU A 82 -4.41 -0.39 28.93
CA LEU A 82 -3.95 -1.40 27.98
C LEU A 82 -2.46 -1.73 28.14
N ASN A 83 -1.62 -0.73 28.42
CA ASN A 83 -0.18 -0.93 28.63
C ASN A 83 0.08 -1.76 29.89
N ILE A 84 -0.64 -1.46 30.99
CA ILE A 84 -0.58 -2.25 32.22
C ILE A 84 -1.04 -3.68 31.96
N ALA A 85 -2.20 -3.84 31.31
CA ALA A 85 -2.78 -5.14 31.03
C ALA A 85 -1.84 -6.03 30.20
N LEU A 86 -1.28 -5.50 29.11
CA LEU A 86 -0.36 -6.25 28.24
C LEU A 86 0.91 -6.66 28.97
N SER A 87 1.49 -5.76 29.77
CA SER A 87 2.68 -6.07 30.57
C SER A 87 2.42 -7.22 31.55
N VAL A 88 1.33 -7.14 32.30
CA VAL A 88 0.93 -8.18 33.27
C VAL A 88 0.60 -9.49 32.56
N ALA A 89 -0.08 -9.44 31.39
CA ALA A 89 -0.36 -10.62 30.57
C ALA A 89 0.90 -11.27 29.98
N ALA A 90 1.99 -10.52 29.82
CA ALA A 90 3.29 -11.04 29.44
C ALA A 90 4.12 -11.55 30.66
N GLY A 91 3.54 -11.57 31.86
CA GLY A 91 4.24 -11.96 33.09
C GLY A 91 5.25 -10.93 33.59
N LEU A 92 5.13 -9.67 33.15
CA LEU A 92 6.06 -8.58 33.46
C LEU A 92 5.44 -7.60 34.48
N PRO A 93 6.28 -6.88 35.25
CA PRO A 93 5.79 -5.79 36.08
C PRO A 93 4.98 -4.77 35.29
N ALA A 94 3.93 -4.19 35.87
CA ALA A 94 3.09 -3.20 35.20
C ALA A 94 3.87 -1.97 34.70
N SER A 95 4.96 -1.62 35.37
CA SER A 95 5.85 -0.51 34.97
C SER A 95 6.47 -0.72 33.58
N VAL A 96 6.78 -1.97 33.18
CA VAL A 96 7.45 -2.27 31.91
C VAL A 96 6.60 -1.81 30.71
N GLY A 97 5.29 -2.08 30.73
CA GLY A 97 4.38 -1.61 29.69
C GLY A 97 4.18 -0.08 29.69
N LEU A 98 4.17 0.55 30.88
CA LEU A 98 4.06 2.01 30.99
C LEU A 98 5.31 2.70 30.44
N ILE A 99 6.50 2.19 30.80
CA ILE A 99 7.81 2.65 30.30
C ILE A 99 7.87 2.50 28.78
N ALA A 100 7.44 1.35 28.24
CA ALA A 100 7.43 1.12 26.80
C ALA A 100 6.56 2.16 26.07
N GLY A 101 5.33 2.38 26.52
CA GLY A 101 4.46 3.40 25.92
C GLY A 101 4.98 4.83 26.07
N ALA A 102 5.58 5.15 27.22
CA ALA A 102 6.12 6.47 27.50
C ALA A 102 7.41 6.75 26.70
N ILE A 103 8.44 5.93 26.89
CA ILE A 103 9.78 6.16 26.34
C ILE A 103 9.85 5.64 24.91
N GLY A 104 9.51 4.37 24.68
CA GLY A 104 9.53 3.82 23.33
C GLY A 104 8.53 4.51 22.41
N GLY A 105 7.30 4.71 22.88
CA GLY A 105 6.27 5.44 22.15
C GLY A 105 6.61 6.90 21.90
N GLY A 106 7.14 7.61 22.90
CA GLY A 106 7.54 9.01 22.80
C GLY A 106 8.71 9.22 21.83
N VAL A 107 9.75 8.39 21.91
CA VAL A 107 10.90 8.44 20.98
C VAL A 107 10.44 8.11 19.56
N ALA A 108 9.60 7.09 19.37
CA ALA A 108 9.04 6.78 18.05
C ALA A 108 8.22 7.95 17.48
N ALA A 109 7.43 8.64 18.30
CA ALA A 109 6.68 9.82 17.87
C ALA A 109 7.60 10.98 17.43
N CYS A 110 8.74 11.16 18.11
CA CYS A 110 9.71 12.21 17.79
C CYS A 110 10.42 11.98 16.45
N PHE A 111 10.75 10.73 16.11
CA PHE A 111 11.60 10.40 14.96
C PHE A 111 10.88 9.68 13.80
N GLY A 112 9.65 9.20 14.01
CA GLY A 112 8.88 8.43 13.02
C GLY A 112 8.40 9.23 11.82
N GLY A 113 7.93 8.53 10.79
CA GLY A 113 7.43 9.07 9.53
C GLY A 113 5.95 9.43 9.59
N SER A 114 5.19 8.87 10.54
CA SER A 114 3.77 9.15 10.74
C SER A 114 3.53 10.06 11.94
N LYS A 115 3.20 11.32 11.66
CA LYS A 115 3.11 12.38 12.70
C LYS A 115 1.97 12.20 13.72
N LEU A 116 0.90 11.49 13.37
CA LEU A 116 -0.28 11.28 14.24
C LEU A 116 -0.33 9.88 14.83
N GLN A 117 0.64 9.04 14.48
CA GLN A 117 0.74 7.70 15.01
C GLN A 117 1.12 7.72 16.49
N VAL A 118 0.51 6.82 17.23
CA VAL A 118 0.78 6.57 18.64
C VAL A 118 1.33 5.14 18.75
N SER A 119 2.54 5.04 19.27
CA SER A 119 3.24 3.77 19.43
C SER A 119 3.26 3.35 20.90
N GLY A 120 3.27 2.05 21.15
CA GLY A 120 3.38 1.47 22.49
C GLY A 120 3.28 -0.05 22.43
N PRO A 121 3.18 -0.74 23.58
CA PRO A 121 2.98 -2.18 23.61
C PRO A 121 1.76 -2.57 22.76
N SER A 122 1.89 -3.61 21.94
CA SER A 122 0.82 -4.11 21.07
C SER A 122 0.43 -5.52 21.48
N THR A 123 -0.88 -5.78 21.44
CA THR A 123 -1.44 -7.10 21.70
C THR A 123 -0.87 -8.15 20.77
N ALA A 124 -0.65 -7.82 19.49
CA ALA A 124 -0.10 -8.76 18.50
C ALA A 124 1.31 -9.22 18.84
N LEU A 125 2.08 -8.38 19.54
CA LEU A 125 3.44 -8.68 19.95
C LEU A 125 3.49 -9.42 21.29
N ASN A 126 2.41 -9.36 22.09
CA ASN A 126 2.39 -9.79 23.48
C ASN A 126 2.73 -11.28 23.65
N VAL A 127 2.25 -12.14 22.75
CA VAL A 127 2.52 -13.58 22.81
C VAL A 127 4.01 -13.88 22.59
N MET A 128 4.67 -13.16 21.68
CA MET A 128 6.11 -13.28 21.46
C MET A 128 6.91 -12.74 22.65
N ILE A 129 6.47 -11.63 23.23
CA ILE A 129 7.12 -11.04 24.40
C ILE A 129 6.99 -11.96 25.60
N LEU A 130 5.82 -12.58 25.82
CA LEU A 130 5.65 -13.61 26.85
C LEU A 130 6.58 -14.80 26.59
N ALA A 131 6.69 -15.28 25.36
CA ALA A 131 7.60 -16.39 25.05
C ALA A 131 9.07 -16.04 25.39
N ILE A 132 9.49 -14.80 25.14
CA ILE A 132 10.79 -14.29 25.55
C ILE A 132 10.89 -14.22 27.07
N ALA A 133 9.88 -13.65 27.75
CA ALA A 133 9.84 -13.51 29.21
C ALA A 133 9.88 -14.88 29.93
N THR A 134 9.18 -15.89 29.43
CA THR A 134 9.19 -17.24 30.00
C THR A 134 10.54 -17.91 29.84
N LYS A 135 11.25 -17.67 28.72
CA LYS A 135 12.55 -18.32 28.45
C LYS A 135 13.73 -17.59 29.09
N TRP A 136 13.73 -16.26 29.06
CA TRP A 136 14.89 -15.41 29.41
C TRP A 136 14.60 -14.38 30.50
N GLY A 137 13.40 -14.41 31.09
CA GLY A 137 13.00 -13.46 32.12
C GLY A 137 12.83 -12.03 31.60
N VAL A 138 12.70 -11.10 32.55
CA VAL A 138 12.48 -9.68 32.29
C VAL A 138 13.66 -9.06 31.52
N GLU A 139 14.89 -9.40 31.90
CA GLU A 139 16.11 -8.91 31.22
C GLU A 139 16.16 -9.33 29.75
N GLY A 140 15.73 -10.56 29.43
CA GLY A 140 15.59 -11.02 28.05
C GLY A 140 14.60 -10.19 27.23
N VAL A 141 13.54 -9.66 27.85
CA VAL A 141 12.58 -8.77 27.17
C VAL A 141 13.21 -7.41 26.86
N PHE A 142 13.99 -6.86 27.79
CA PHE A 142 14.70 -5.60 27.61
C PHE A 142 15.77 -5.72 26.51
N ALA A 143 16.59 -6.78 26.58
CA ALA A 143 17.56 -7.12 25.55
C ALA A 143 16.88 -7.36 24.19
N GLY A 144 15.76 -8.08 24.19
CA GLY A 144 14.94 -8.32 23.00
C GLY A 144 14.40 -7.05 22.37
N ALA A 145 14.00 -6.05 23.17
CA ALA A 145 13.57 -4.75 22.67
C ALA A 145 14.70 -3.99 21.95
N ILE A 146 15.92 -4.03 22.51
CA ILE A 146 17.11 -3.48 21.85
C ILE A 146 17.37 -4.20 20.53
N LEU A 147 17.39 -5.54 20.52
CA LEU A 147 17.62 -6.34 19.30
C LEU A 147 16.57 -6.10 18.23
N VAL A 148 15.29 -5.99 18.60
CA VAL A 148 14.21 -5.63 17.67
C VAL A 148 14.47 -4.25 17.05
N GLY A 149 14.88 -3.27 17.85
CA GLY A 149 15.23 -1.95 17.32
C GLY A 149 16.46 -1.97 16.40
N LEU A 150 17.48 -2.79 16.70
CA LEU A 150 18.64 -2.98 15.83
C LEU A 150 18.26 -3.67 14.50
N LEU A 151 17.39 -4.67 14.53
CA LEU A 151 16.82 -5.30 13.33
C LEU A 151 16.01 -4.29 12.51
N GLN A 152 15.24 -3.42 13.16
CA GLN A 152 14.52 -2.33 12.49
C GLN A 152 15.45 -1.29 11.87
N LEU A 153 16.58 -0.97 12.50
CA LEU A 153 17.64 -0.17 11.87
C LEU A 153 18.18 -0.88 10.62
N ALA A 154 18.41 -2.19 10.68
CA ALA A 154 18.83 -2.96 9.51
C ALA A 154 17.77 -2.89 8.39
N PHE A 155 16.47 -2.94 8.72
CA PHE A 155 15.39 -2.75 7.74
C PHE A 155 15.38 -1.34 7.14
N PHE A 156 15.64 -0.32 7.95
CA PHE A 156 15.79 1.06 7.48
C PHE A 156 16.97 1.22 6.51
N TYR A 157 18.15 0.71 6.86
CA TYR A 157 19.34 0.80 6.01
C TYR A 157 19.20 0.00 4.71
N SER A 158 18.61 -1.20 4.79
CA SER A 158 18.35 -2.06 3.61
C SER A 158 17.12 -1.64 2.80
N ARG A 159 16.33 -0.67 3.28
CA ARG A 159 15.04 -0.26 2.71
C ARG A 159 13.99 -1.39 2.65
N ALA A 160 14.16 -2.42 3.47
CA ALA A 160 13.19 -3.50 3.60
C ALA A 160 11.78 -2.98 3.95
N SER A 161 11.69 -1.86 4.67
CA SER A 161 10.43 -1.24 5.08
C SER A 161 9.53 -0.80 3.92
N THR A 162 10.11 -0.43 2.77
CA THR A 162 9.32 -0.11 1.56
C THR A 162 8.61 -1.36 1.02
N TYR A 163 9.19 -2.54 1.23
CA TYR A 163 8.66 -3.84 0.81
C TYR A 163 7.68 -4.45 1.82
N ALA A 164 7.41 -3.82 2.96
CA ALA A 164 6.41 -4.29 3.91
C ALA A 164 5.01 -4.45 3.27
N ARG A 165 4.73 -3.69 2.20
CA ARG A 165 3.50 -3.82 1.39
C ARG A 165 3.40 -5.17 0.64
N LEU A 166 4.51 -5.90 0.49
CA LEU A 166 4.55 -7.23 -0.14
C LEU A 166 4.19 -8.35 0.84
N ILE A 167 4.14 -8.08 2.15
CA ILE A 167 3.73 -9.10 3.11
C ILE A 167 2.25 -9.42 2.86
N PRO A 168 1.91 -10.68 2.54
CA PRO A 168 0.55 -11.04 2.17
C PRO A 168 -0.41 -10.83 3.33
N GLU A 169 -1.56 -10.20 3.04
CA GLU A 169 -2.61 -9.93 4.03
C GLU A 169 -3.06 -11.21 4.76
N ALA A 170 -3.16 -12.34 4.05
CA ALA A 170 -3.52 -13.62 4.64
C ALA A 170 -2.56 -14.07 5.76
N VAL A 171 -1.25 -13.80 5.61
CA VAL A 171 -0.26 -14.13 6.65
C VAL A 171 -0.47 -13.22 7.87
N LEU A 172 -0.63 -11.92 7.65
CA LEU A 172 -0.81 -10.94 8.73
C LEU A 172 -2.08 -11.19 9.53
N VAL A 173 -3.22 -11.35 8.86
CA VAL A 173 -4.51 -11.61 9.51
C VAL A 173 -4.50 -13.00 10.19
N GLY A 174 -3.80 -13.98 9.61
CA GLY A 174 -3.56 -15.28 10.24
C GLY A 174 -2.78 -15.15 11.56
N PHE A 175 -1.67 -14.40 11.55
CA PHE A 175 -0.92 -14.08 12.77
C PHE A 175 -1.79 -13.38 13.81
N THR A 176 -2.49 -12.30 13.44
CA THR A 176 -3.38 -11.57 14.33
C THR A 176 -4.47 -12.46 14.93
N THR A 177 -5.06 -13.36 14.13
CA THR A 177 -6.04 -14.33 14.60
C THR A 177 -5.44 -15.32 15.59
N GLY A 178 -4.25 -15.84 15.30
CA GLY A 178 -3.51 -16.71 16.22
C GLY A 178 -3.18 -16.01 17.54
N VAL A 179 -2.80 -14.73 17.49
CA VAL A 179 -2.57 -13.92 18.70
C VAL A 179 -3.85 -13.74 19.49
N GLY A 180 -4.98 -13.42 18.84
CA GLY A 180 -6.28 -13.31 19.50
C GLY A 180 -6.66 -14.59 20.25
N ILE A 181 -6.52 -15.75 19.59
CA ILE A 181 -6.80 -17.06 20.19
C ILE A 181 -5.85 -17.33 21.36
N LYS A 182 -4.55 -17.13 21.17
CA LYS A 182 -3.55 -17.42 22.22
C LYS A 182 -3.68 -16.47 23.41
N LEU A 183 -4.08 -15.23 23.19
CA LEU A 183 -4.39 -14.30 24.26
C LEU A 183 -5.63 -14.77 25.04
N LEU A 184 -6.70 -15.20 24.37
CA LEU A 184 -7.89 -15.73 25.06
C LEU A 184 -7.55 -16.98 25.90
N ASP A 185 -6.71 -17.88 25.37
CA ASP A 185 -6.18 -19.04 26.09
C ASP A 185 -5.49 -18.67 27.41
N GLN A 186 -4.87 -17.48 27.48
CA GLN A 186 -4.19 -16.98 28.67
C GLN A 186 -5.08 -16.15 29.59
N GLN A 187 -6.02 -15.39 29.01
CA GLN A 187 -6.78 -14.39 29.75
C GLN A 187 -8.10 -14.94 30.32
N ILE A 188 -8.68 -16.00 29.73
CA ILE A 188 -9.86 -16.64 30.30
C ILE A 188 -9.56 -17.26 31.68
N PRO A 189 -8.46 -18.02 31.88
CA PRO A 189 -8.09 -18.53 33.19
C PRO A 189 -7.80 -17.41 34.21
N GLN A 190 -7.09 -16.36 33.80
CA GLN A 190 -6.85 -15.18 34.66
C GLN A 190 -8.14 -14.43 35.04
N LEU A 191 -9.14 -14.40 34.15
CA LEU A 191 -10.45 -13.82 34.46
C LEU A 191 -11.21 -14.65 35.49
N LEU A 192 -11.11 -15.97 35.40
CA LEU A 192 -11.70 -16.93 36.35
C LEU A 192 -10.90 -17.06 37.65
N ASP A 193 -9.68 -16.54 37.67
CA ASP A 193 -8.71 -16.68 38.75
C ASP A 193 -8.34 -18.14 39.04
N VAL A 194 -8.11 -18.92 37.97
CA VAL A 194 -7.75 -20.35 38.04
C VAL A 194 -6.45 -20.64 37.27
N ASP A 195 -5.63 -21.54 37.81
CA ASP A 195 -4.33 -21.93 37.25
C ASP A 195 -4.43 -23.08 36.22
N LEU A 196 -5.43 -23.02 35.33
CA LEU A 196 -5.68 -24.07 34.32
C LEU A 196 -5.79 -23.48 32.91
N PRO A 197 -5.13 -24.03 31.89
CA PRO A 197 -5.29 -23.56 30.52
C PRO A 197 -6.71 -23.86 30.00
N VAL A 198 -7.18 -23.09 29.01
CA VAL A 198 -8.55 -23.23 28.48
C VAL A 198 -8.84 -24.63 27.98
N ARG A 199 -7.86 -25.32 27.39
CA ARG A 199 -8.03 -26.72 26.95
C ARG A 199 -8.46 -27.65 28.09
N GLU A 200 -7.88 -27.50 29.28
CA GLU A 200 -8.19 -28.34 30.44
C GLU A 200 -9.55 -27.98 31.03
N LEU A 201 -9.90 -26.69 31.05
CA LEU A 201 -11.25 -26.23 31.42
C LEU A 201 -12.32 -26.90 30.53
N LEU A 202 -12.07 -26.93 29.20
CA LEU A 202 -12.96 -27.54 28.22
C LEU A 202 -13.04 -29.07 28.37
N GLN A 203 -11.91 -29.74 28.60
CA GLN A 203 -11.86 -31.20 28.78
C GLN A 203 -12.63 -31.65 30.03
N ASN A 204 -12.65 -30.82 31.07
CA ASN A 204 -13.30 -31.12 32.35
C ASN A 204 -14.73 -30.55 32.45
N LEU A 205 -15.38 -30.16 31.34
CA LEU A 205 -16.76 -29.63 31.36
C LEU A 205 -17.81 -30.65 31.85
N ALA A 206 -17.56 -31.95 31.64
CA ALA A 206 -18.47 -33.01 32.11
C ALA A 206 -18.46 -33.16 33.64
N ASN A 207 -17.38 -32.74 34.31
CA ASN A 207 -17.29 -32.71 35.77
C ASN A 207 -16.41 -31.52 36.20
N PRO A 208 -16.97 -30.29 36.26
CA PRO A 208 -16.19 -29.07 36.39
C PRO A 208 -15.80 -28.80 37.85
N LEU A 209 -14.97 -29.67 38.43
CA LEU A 209 -14.43 -29.51 39.78
C LEU A 209 -13.71 -28.15 39.94
N TRP A 210 -13.08 -27.67 38.86
CA TRP A 210 -12.43 -26.36 38.79
C TRP A 210 -13.37 -25.18 39.07
N LEU A 211 -14.69 -25.35 38.95
CA LEU A 211 -15.67 -24.29 39.25
C LEU A 211 -15.67 -23.91 40.73
N HIS A 212 -15.22 -24.81 41.61
CA HIS A 212 -15.05 -24.53 43.03
C HIS A 212 -13.85 -23.63 43.33
N ASP A 213 -12.84 -23.64 42.46
CA ASP A 213 -11.62 -22.83 42.62
C ASP A 213 -11.80 -21.40 42.06
N VAL A 214 -12.88 -21.16 41.32
CA VAL A 214 -13.18 -19.85 40.70
C VAL A 214 -13.49 -18.79 41.75
N GLN A 215 -12.74 -17.68 41.71
CA GLN A 215 -13.01 -16.50 42.52
C GLN A 215 -14.05 -15.60 41.84
N TRP A 216 -15.33 -15.80 42.15
CA TRP A 216 -16.43 -15.06 41.51
C TRP A 216 -16.35 -13.53 41.67
N LEU A 217 -15.78 -13.03 42.77
CA LEU A 217 -15.55 -11.58 42.94
C LEU A 217 -14.52 -11.05 41.93
N ALA A 218 -13.49 -11.83 41.63
CA ALA A 218 -12.51 -11.50 40.59
C ALA A 218 -13.19 -11.48 39.21
N VAL A 219 -14.00 -12.51 38.89
CA VAL A 219 -14.78 -12.55 37.64
C VAL A 219 -15.68 -11.33 37.49
N MET A 220 -16.40 -10.96 38.56
CA MET A 220 -17.27 -9.78 38.56
C MET A 220 -16.50 -8.49 38.23
N SER A 221 -15.27 -8.33 38.73
CA SER A 221 -14.43 -7.18 38.40
C SER A 221 -14.11 -7.09 36.90
N GLY A 222 -13.83 -8.22 36.24
CA GLY A 222 -13.62 -8.29 34.79
C GLY A 222 -14.89 -8.06 33.98
N LEU A 223 -16.02 -8.61 34.41
CA LEU A 223 -17.32 -8.39 33.77
C LEU A 223 -17.76 -6.92 33.83
N VAL A 224 -17.47 -6.20 34.91
CA VAL A 224 -17.70 -4.75 34.99
C VAL A 224 -16.92 -4.03 33.88
N VAL A 225 -15.62 -4.31 33.74
CA VAL A 225 -14.79 -3.69 32.68
C VAL A 225 -15.34 -4.00 31.28
N ILE A 226 -15.68 -5.26 31.00
CA ILE A 226 -16.28 -5.68 29.72
C ILE A 226 -17.60 -4.94 29.47
N THR A 227 -18.46 -4.84 30.47
CA THR A 227 -19.77 -4.18 30.37
C THR A 227 -19.62 -2.71 30.01
N PHE A 228 -18.69 -1.99 30.65
CA PHE A 228 -18.42 -0.60 30.31
C PHE A 228 -17.85 -0.45 28.89
N MET A 229 -16.93 -1.32 28.47
CA MET A 229 -16.36 -1.28 27.14
C MET A 229 -17.38 -1.57 26.03
N LEU A 230 -18.32 -2.50 26.27
CA LEU A 230 -19.38 -2.83 25.31
C LEU A 230 -20.50 -1.79 25.32
N GLY A 231 -20.96 -1.37 26.50
CA GLY A 231 -22.05 -0.40 26.65
C GLY A 231 -21.72 0.98 26.09
N LEU A 232 -20.43 1.36 26.12
CA LEU A 232 -19.94 2.65 25.63
C LEU A 232 -19.20 2.54 24.30
N ALA A 233 -19.28 1.40 23.60
CA ALA A 233 -18.57 1.17 22.33
C ALA A 233 -18.92 2.20 21.23
N LYS A 234 -20.10 2.83 21.29
CA LYS A 234 -20.53 3.87 20.35
C LYS A 234 -19.84 5.23 20.56
N PHE A 235 -19.15 5.43 21.68
CA PHE A 235 -18.50 6.67 22.05
C PHE A 235 -16.97 6.49 22.10
N PRO A 236 -16.26 6.40 20.95
CA PRO A 236 -14.84 6.03 20.90
C PRO A 236 -13.89 7.02 21.58
N LYS A 237 -14.33 8.28 21.78
CA LYS A 237 -13.58 9.29 22.54
C LYS A 237 -13.71 9.15 24.05
N PHE A 238 -14.68 8.36 24.50
CA PHE A 238 -14.97 8.20 25.92
C PHE A 238 -14.12 7.05 26.50
N PRO A 239 -13.43 7.26 27.63
CA PRO A 239 -12.44 6.31 28.12
C PRO A 239 -13.07 5.16 28.90
N SER A 240 -13.86 4.33 28.20
CA SER A 240 -14.66 3.26 28.80
C SER A 240 -13.83 2.25 29.61
N ALA A 241 -12.65 1.88 29.11
CA ALA A 241 -11.76 0.93 29.78
C ALA A 241 -11.25 1.45 31.14
N ILE A 242 -10.74 2.70 31.19
CA ILE A 242 -10.20 3.26 32.45
C ILE A 242 -11.30 3.49 33.47
N ILE A 243 -12.51 3.86 33.03
CA ILE A 243 -13.67 4.05 33.92
C ILE A 243 -14.11 2.70 34.49
N GLY A 244 -14.24 1.68 33.65
CA GLY A 244 -14.55 0.32 34.09
C GLY A 244 -13.54 -0.17 35.13
N LEU A 245 -12.24 0.05 34.89
CA LEU A 245 -11.18 -0.31 35.83
C LEU A 245 -11.24 0.50 37.12
N ALA A 246 -11.47 1.81 37.05
CA ALA A 246 -11.58 2.67 38.23
C ALA A 246 -12.77 2.24 39.12
N ILE A 247 -13.91 1.91 38.51
CA ILE A 247 -15.10 1.43 39.24
C ILE A 247 -14.84 0.06 39.84
N ALA A 248 -14.34 -0.91 39.06
CA ALA A 248 -14.02 -2.25 39.56
C ALA A 248 -12.98 -2.21 40.70
N THR A 249 -11.95 -1.38 40.55
CA THR A 249 -10.91 -1.18 41.57
C THR A 249 -11.45 -0.48 42.81
N GLY A 250 -12.26 0.56 42.64
CA GLY A 250 -12.86 1.32 43.75
C GLY A 250 -13.82 0.46 44.58
N ILE A 251 -14.73 -0.26 43.92
CA ILE A 251 -15.69 -1.17 44.60
C ILE A 251 -14.94 -2.29 45.32
N SER A 252 -14.03 -2.99 44.63
CA SER A 252 -13.29 -4.11 45.22
C SER A 252 -12.37 -3.68 46.36
N SER A 253 -11.83 -2.47 46.33
CA SER A 253 -10.98 -1.95 47.41
C SER A 253 -11.81 -1.47 48.60
N TYR A 254 -12.93 -0.78 48.35
CA TYR A 254 -13.82 -0.29 49.40
C TYR A 254 -14.48 -1.42 50.18
N LEU A 255 -14.92 -2.47 49.46
CA LEU A 255 -15.55 -3.65 50.06
C LEU A 255 -14.54 -4.68 50.59
N GLY A 256 -13.24 -4.43 50.46
CA GLY A 256 -12.19 -5.32 50.98
C GLY A 256 -12.14 -6.70 50.31
N TRP A 257 -12.35 -6.79 49.00
CA TRP A 257 -12.28 -8.07 48.28
C TRP A 257 -10.85 -8.63 48.30
N GLU A 258 -10.71 -9.87 48.79
CA GLU A 258 -9.47 -10.67 48.76
C GLU A 258 -9.31 -11.34 47.39
N ILE A 259 -8.79 -10.59 46.42
CA ILE A 259 -8.56 -11.04 45.04
C ILE A 259 -7.16 -10.64 44.59
N HIS A 260 -6.62 -11.35 43.60
CA HIS A 260 -5.31 -11.02 43.03
C HIS A 260 -5.31 -9.63 42.37
N ARG A 261 -4.30 -8.83 42.70
CA ARG A 261 -4.10 -7.44 42.23
C ARG A 261 -2.73 -7.28 41.58
N VAL A 262 -2.59 -6.23 40.78
CA VAL A 262 -1.33 -5.90 40.07
C VAL A 262 -0.12 -5.83 41.02
N GLY A 263 -0.30 -5.36 42.24
CA GLY A 263 0.76 -5.31 43.24
C GLY A 263 1.65 -4.06 43.15
N ALA A 264 2.81 -4.09 43.80
CA ALA A 264 3.65 -2.91 43.94
C ALA A 264 4.16 -2.39 42.58
N VAL A 265 3.97 -1.09 42.33
CA VAL A 265 4.51 -0.38 41.16
C VAL A 265 5.55 0.62 41.64
N PRO A 266 6.79 0.59 41.11
CA PRO A 266 7.82 1.55 41.50
C PRO A 266 7.38 2.99 41.22
N SER A 267 7.35 3.83 42.28
CA SER A 267 7.07 5.26 42.19
C SER A 267 8.34 6.07 41.89
N SER A 268 9.10 5.65 40.87
CA SER A 268 10.36 6.29 40.48
C SER A 268 10.45 6.44 38.97
N PHE A 269 11.25 7.40 38.49
CA PHE A 269 11.57 7.49 37.07
C PHE A 269 12.46 6.31 36.66
N PRO A 270 12.30 5.78 35.44
CA PRO A 270 13.16 4.73 34.93
C PRO A 270 14.57 5.28 34.73
N ILE A 271 15.56 4.52 35.19
CA ILE A 271 16.98 4.82 35.00
C ILE A 271 17.47 4.00 33.81
N PRO A 272 18.19 4.60 32.84
CA PRO A 272 18.72 3.85 31.73
C PRO A 272 19.80 2.87 32.20
N GLY A 273 19.72 1.62 31.75
CA GLY A 273 20.67 0.55 32.02
C GLY A 273 20.78 -0.38 30.82
N PHE A 274 21.94 -1.01 30.65
CA PHE A 274 22.07 -2.09 29.69
C PHE A 274 21.58 -3.39 30.35
N PRO A 275 20.72 -4.18 29.68
CA PRO A 275 20.15 -5.38 30.29
C PRO A 275 21.21 -6.45 30.55
N GLU A 276 21.13 -7.09 31.71
CA GLU A 276 22.05 -8.16 32.11
C GLU A 276 21.56 -9.49 31.50
N HIS A 277 22.14 -9.88 30.36
CA HIS A 277 21.76 -11.11 29.64
C HIS A 277 23.00 -12.01 29.36
N PRO A 278 22.94 -13.34 29.61
CA PRO A 278 24.07 -14.23 29.44
C PRO A 278 24.68 -14.18 28.03
N ALA A 279 26.02 -14.12 27.97
CA ALA A 279 26.76 -13.95 26.72
C ALA A 279 26.45 -15.04 25.68
N GLU A 280 26.30 -16.30 26.13
CA GLU A 280 25.99 -17.43 25.25
C GLU A 280 24.59 -17.40 24.62
N GLU A 281 23.62 -16.70 25.21
CA GLU A 281 22.20 -16.78 24.79
C GLU A 281 21.79 -15.67 23.83
N TRP A 282 22.65 -14.66 23.61
CA TRP A 282 22.36 -13.53 22.71
C TRP A 282 22.01 -13.96 21.29
N PHE A 283 22.63 -15.03 20.79
CA PHE A 283 22.35 -15.54 19.45
C PHE A 283 20.94 -16.16 19.38
N ASP A 284 20.56 -16.97 20.36
CA ASP A 284 19.22 -17.56 20.41
C ASP A 284 18.14 -16.49 20.57
N LEU A 285 18.39 -15.48 21.43
CA LEU A 285 17.50 -14.35 21.59
C LEU A 285 17.36 -13.56 20.28
N PHE A 286 18.47 -13.30 19.58
CA PHE A 286 18.46 -12.64 18.27
C PHE A 286 17.57 -13.38 17.26
N ILE A 287 17.67 -14.72 17.18
CA ILE A 287 16.82 -15.53 16.28
C ILE A 287 15.34 -15.41 16.66
N SER A 288 15.02 -15.39 17.96
CA SER A 288 13.65 -15.19 18.45
C SER A 288 13.11 -13.78 18.18
N CYS A 289 13.98 -12.76 18.09
CA CYS A 289 13.59 -11.39 17.80
C CYS A 289 13.27 -11.12 16.31
N ILE A 290 13.69 -11.97 15.38
CA ILE A 290 13.43 -11.79 13.94
C ILE A 290 11.92 -11.70 13.61
N PRO A 291 11.08 -12.70 13.93
CA PRO A 291 9.64 -12.61 13.64
C PRO A 291 8.97 -11.44 14.39
N LEU A 292 9.45 -11.14 15.60
CA LEU A 292 8.96 -10.02 16.41
C LEU A 292 9.25 -8.66 15.75
N ALA A 293 10.46 -8.47 15.22
CA ALA A 293 10.84 -7.25 14.51
C ALA A 293 10.06 -7.07 13.20
N ILE A 294 9.86 -8.15 12.43
CA ILE A 294 9.05 -8.12 11.21
C ILE A 294 7.61 -7.74 11.53
N LEU A 295 7.00 -8.38 12.55
CA LEU A 295 5.61 -8.09 12.91
C LEU A 295 5.47 -6.66 13.46
N ALA A 296 6.34 -6.23 14.37
CA ALA A 296 6.30 -4.88 14.94
C ALA A 296 6.43 -3.80 13.87
N THR A 297 7.32 -4.01 12.88
CA THR A 297 7.49 -3.09 11.74
C THR A 297 6.24 -3.08 10.86
N THR A 298 5.71 -4.25 10.54
CA THR A 298 4.56 -4.37 9.63
C THR A 298 3.30 -3.78 10.26
N GLU A 299 3.05 -4.05 11.55
CA GLU A 299 1.95 -3.42 12.29
C GLU A 299 2.07 -1.90 12.30
N SER A 300 3.27 -1.38 12.58
CA SER A 300 3.52 0.06 12.57
C SER A 300 3.17 0.69 11.23
N LEU A 301 3.61 0.08 10.12
CA LEU A 301 3.36 0.59 8.77
C LEU A 301 1.91 0.44 8.33
N LEU A 302 1.23 -0.64 8.73
CA LEU A 302 -0.20 -0.82 8.49
C LEU A 302 -1.03 0.19 9.29
N SER A 303 -0.65 0.44 10.53
CA SER A 303 -1.23 1.50 11.37
C SER A 303 -1.03 2.86 10.72
N ALA A 304 0.19 3.19 10.29
CA ALA A 304 0.49 4.45 9.60
C ALA A 304 -0.38 4.65 8.36
N LYS A 305 -0.48 3.62 7.52
CA LYS A 305 -1.34 3.62 6.33
C LYS A 305 -2.82 3.76 6.69
N GLY A 306 -3.27 3.14 7.78
CA GLY A 306 -4.63 3.32 8.30
C GLY A 306 -4.90 4.76 8.72
N ILE A 307 -3.91 5.43 9.32
CA ILE A 307 -4.01 6.84 9.72
C ILE A 307 -3.99 7.78 8.53
N ASP A 308 -3.17 7.52 7.52
CA ASP A 308 -3.17 8.30 6.28
C ASP A 308 -4.55 8.27 5.61
N ARG A 309 -5.24 7.11 5.65
CA ARG A 309 -6.62 6.96 5.15
C ARG A 309 -7.63 7.74 5.98
N ILE A 310 -7.57 7.66 7.32
CA ILE A 310 -8.51 8.38 8.21
C ILE A 310 -8.35 9.90 8.08
N THR A 311 -7.13 10.36 7.86
CA THR A 311 -6.80 11.79 7.77
C THR A 311 -6.97 12.35 6.35
N GLU A 312 -7.30 11.50 5.37
CA GLU A 312 -7.47 11.84 3.95
C GLU A 312 -6.33 12.70 3.39
N THR A 313 -5.10 12.46 3.87
CA THR A 313 -3.97 13.32 3.51
C THR A 313 -3.55 13.07 2.06
N LYS A 314 -3.26 14.14 1.32
CA LYS A 314 -2.68 14.04 -0.03
C LYS A 314 -1.25 13.50 -0.04
N LYS A 315 -0.60 13.40 1.13
CA LYS A 315 0.80 12.97 1.26
C LYS A 315 0.91 11.90 2.35
N GLU A 316 1.05 10.65 1.92
CA GLU A 316 1.27 9.49 2.78
C GLU A 316 2.54 9.66 3.66
N HIS A 317 2.59 8.90 4.74
CA HIS A 317 3.79 8.74 5.57
C HIS A 317 4.98 8.17 4.77
N ASP A 318 6.18 8.41 5.26
CA ASP A 318 7.39 7.73 4.76
C ASP A 318 7.63 6.42 5.55
N PRO A 319 7.58 5.23 4.90
CA PRO A 319 7.74 3.94 5.59
C PRO A 319 9.14 3.71 6.19
N ASN A 320 10.18 4.21 5.53
CA ASN A 320 11.56 4.04 6.02
C ASN A 320 11.77 4.91 7.26
N LEU A 321 11.35 6.18 7.21
CA LEU A 321 11.42 7.09 8.37
C LEU A 321 10.56 6.60 9.53
N GLU A 322 9.39 6.01 9.25
CA GLU A 322 8.58 5.38 10.30
C GLU A 322 9.31 4.21 10.96
N THR A 323 9.93 3.34 10.17
CA THR A 323 10.73 2.24 10.73
C THR A 323 11.92 2.75 11.53
N PHE A 324 12.58 3.83 11.09
CA PHE A 324 13.65 4.48 11.84
C PHE A 324 13.18 4.99 13.20
N GLY A 325 12.01 5.64 13.27
CA GLY A 325 11.41 6.07 14.53
C GLY A 325 11.11 4.90 15.46
N GLN A 326 10.49 3.84 14.95
CA GLN A 326 10.23 2.61 15.73
C GLN A 326 11.52 1.97 16.24
N ALA A 327 12.57 1.95 15.41
CA ALA A 327 13.87 1.40 15.75
C ALA A 327 14.48 2.11 16.97
N LEU A 328 14.53 3.44 16.92
CA LEU A 328 15.01 4.25 18.04
C LEU A 328 14.11 4.10 19.28
N GLY A 329 12.79 4.02 19.08
CA GLY A 329 11.83 3.78 20.14
C GLY A 329 12.06 2.46 20.86
N ASN A 330 12.27 1.37 20.12
CA ASN A 330 12.51 0.05 20.70
C ASN A 330 13.86 -0.07 21.41
N ILE A 331 14.92 0.54 20.85
CA ILE A 331 16.21 0.66 21.53
C ILE A 331 16.04 1.41 22.85
N ALA A 332 15.42 2.60 22.83
CA ALA A 332 15.18 3.39 24.02
C ALA A 332 14.28 2.67 25.03
N SER A 333 13.25 1.96 24.57
CA SER A 333 12.39 1.16 25.43
C SER A 333 13.21 0.14 26.23
N GLY A 334 14.03 -0.68 25.56
CA GLY A 334 14.84 -1.69 26.24
C GLY A 334 15.86 -1.10 27.22
N PHE A 335 16.55 -0.01 26.86
CA PHE A 335 17.49 0.66 27.77
C PHE A 335 16.84 1.19 29.05
N PHE A 336 15.55 1.54 29.03
CA PHE A 336 14.87 2.07 30.20
C PHE A 336 14.00 1.02 30.93
N GLY A 337 14.14 -0.27 30.58
CA GLY A 337 13.37 -1.34 31.21
C GLY A 337 11.94 -1.48 30.65
N GLY A 338 11.76 -1.20 29.37
CA GLY A 338 10.51 -1.35 28.63
C GLY A 338 10.52 -2.55 27.67
N MET A 339 9.32 -2.98 27.28
CA MET A 339 9.10 -4.00 26.24
C MET A 339 9.01 -3.41 24.82
N VAL A 340 8.96 -4.26 23.80
CA VAL A 340 8.81 -3.83 22.39
C VAL A 340 7.53 -3.04 22.17
N VAL A 341 7.63 -1.99 21.37
CA VAL A 341 6.54 -1.14 20.91
C VAL A 341 6.33 -1.24 19.39
N SER A 342 5.10 -1.00 18.96
CA SER A 342 4.73 -0.77 17.57
C SER A 342 3.65 0.30 17.47
N GLY A 343 3.44 0.83 16.26
CA GLY A 343 2.30 1.68 15.96
C GLY A 343 0.98 0.96 16.13
N ALA A 344 0.05 1.55 16.89
CA ALA A 344 -1.26 0.95 17.15
C ALA A 344 -2.38 1.75 16.49
N ILE A 345 -3.11 1.13 15.55
CA ILE A 345 -4.19 1.78 14.80
C ILE A 345 -5.32 2.28 15.72
N VAL A 346 -5.63 1.56 16.80
CA VAL A 346 -6.68 1.96 17.74
C VAL A 346 -6.30 3.24 18.49
N ARG A 347 -5.09 3.31 19.05
CA ARG A 347 -4.61 4.51 19.77
C ARG A 347 -4.45 5.70 18.82
N SER A 348 -3.90 5.43 17.63
CA SER A 348 -3.68 6.45 16.61
C SER A 348 -5.01 6.97 16.05
N SER A 349 -6.02 6.12 15.86
CA SER A 349 -7.34 6.56 15.38
C SER A 349 -8.07 7.40 16.43
N VAL A 350 -7.98 7.05 17.72
CA VAL A 350 -8.46 7.90 18.82
C VAL A 350 -7.75 9.25 18.82
N ASN A 351 -6.43 9.27 18.58
CA ASN A 351 -5.66 10.51 18.49
C ASN A 351 -6.22 11.45 17.42
N VAL A 352 -6.41 10.92 16.20
CA VAL A 352 -6.97 11.68 15.07
C VAL A 352 -8.41 12.11 15.35
N GLN A 353 -9.26 11.20 15.85
CA GLN A 353 -10.68 11.47 16.13
C GLN A 353 -10.88 12.50 17.24
N SER A 354 -9.96 12.55 18.21
CA SER A 354 -9.92 13.57 19.27
C SER A 354 -9.34 14.91 18.80
N GLY A 355 -8.92 15.01 17.54
CA GLY A 355 -8.50 16.27 16.93
C GLY A 355 -6.99 16.51 16.93
N GLY A 356 -6.18 15.47 17.17
CA GLY A 356 -4.72 15.54 17.04
C GLY A 356 -4.30 15.96 15.64
N ARG A 357 -3.39 16.93 15.55
CA ARG A 357 -2.89 17.52 14.30
C ARG A 357 -1.38 17.38 14.14
N THR A 358 -0.66 17.31 15.25
CA THR A 358 0.80 17.25 15.29
C THR A 358 1.31 16.15 16.22
N ARG A 359 2.62 15.90 16.16
CA ARG A 359 3.33 14.95 17.04
C ARG A 359 3.20 15.27 18.53
N ILE A 360 2.83 16.51 18.87
CA ILE A 360 2.66 16.94 20.26
C ILE A 360 1.58 16.13 20.97
N SER A 361 0.54 15.70 20.25
CA SER A 361 -0.47 14.81 20.82
C SER A 361 0.12 13.50 21.34
N SER A 362 0.94 12.80 20.54
CA SER A 362 1.65 11.58 20.94
C SER A 362 2.71 11.84 22.02
N ILE A 363 3.42 12.97 21.97
CA ILE A 363 4.43 13.33 22.99
C ILE A 363 3.78 13.64 24.34
N PHE A 364 2.68 14.38 24.34
CA PHE A 364 1.92 14.69 25.55
C PHE A 364 1.27 13.43 26.14
N HIS A 365 0.78 12.54 25.28
CA HIS A 365 0.36 11.20 25.69
C HIS A 365 1.49 10.44 26.41
N ALA A 366 2.68 10.40 25.81
CA ALA A 366 3.85 9.73 26.37
C ALA A 366 4.29 10.31 27.72
N SER A 367 4.24 11.64 27.88
CA SER A 367 4.58 12.28 29.16
C SER A 367 3.57 11.93 30.26
N LEU A 368 2.27 11.86 29.94
CA LEU A 368 1.24 11.41 30.89
C LEU A 368 1.48 9.95 31.34
N LEU A 369 1.90 9.07 30.44
CA LEU A 369 2.28 7.69 30.80
C LEU A 369 3.52 7.65 31.69
N LEU A 370 4.52 8.49 31.42
CA LEU A 370 5.75 8.58 32.24
C LEU A 370 5.46 9.05 33.66
N LEU A 371 4.49 9.96 33.82
CA LEU A 371 4.08 10.50 35.11
C LEU A 371 3.12 9.58 35.88
N ALA A 372 2.46 8.63 35.20
CA ALA A 372 1.46 7.77 35.82
C ALA A 372 1.99 6.95 37.00
N PRO A 373 3.17 6.29 36.96
CA PRO A 373 3.72 5.61 38.13
C PRO A 373 3.96 6.56 39.32
N ILE A 374 4.42 7.79 39.07
CA ILE A 374 4.72 8.76 40.13
C ILE A 374 3.46 9.16 40.90
N PHE A 375 2.36 9.44 40.20
CA PHE A 375 1.14 9.95 40.82
C PHE A 375 0.10 8.86 41.13
N ALA A 376 0.14 7.73 40.42
CA ALA A 376 -0.90 6.72 40.45
C ALA A 376 -0.42 5.31 40.81
N ALA A 377 0.85 5.09 41.21
CA ALA A 377 1.35 3.75 41.58
C ALA A 377 0.45 3.00 42.57
N LYS A 378 -0.01 3.66 43.64
CA LYS A 378 -0.92 3.05 44.63
C LYS A 378 -2.23 2.57 44.00
N TRP A 379 -2.80 3.38 43.11
CA TRP A 379 -4.06 3.05 42.43
C TRP A 379 -3.86 1.96 41.38
N ILE A 380 -2.76 2.01 40.63
CA ILE A 380 -2.40 0.98 39.66
C ILE A 380 -2.19 -0.36 40.37
N GLY A 381 -1.48 -0.37 41.49
CA GLY A 381 -1.23 -1.59 42.26
C GLY A 381 -2.46 -2.21 42.89
N ALA A 382 -3.52 -1.42 43.09
CA ALA A 382 -4.80 -1.89 43.60
C ALA A 382 -5.69 -2.54 42.52
N ILE A 383 -5.35 -2.41 41.23
CA ILE A 383 -6.17 -2.94 40.14
C ILE A 383 -6.27 -4.47 40.24
N PRO A 384 -7.47 -5.06 40.23
CA PRO A 384 -7.63 -6.51 40.14
C PRO A 384 -7.09 -7.08 38.82
N ILE A 385 -6.33 -8.18 38.88
CA ILE A 385 -5.78 -8.81 37.67
C ILE A 385 -6.92 -9.30 36.76
N ALA A 386 -7.96 -9.89 37.33
CA ALA A 386 -9.15 -10.31 36.58
C ALA A 386 -9.86 -9.15 35.84
N ALA A 387 -9.76 -7.92 36.35
CA ALA A 387 -10.28 -6.73 35.66
C ALA A 387 -9.48 -6.40 34.38
N LEU A 388 -8.16 -6.53 34.43
CA LEU A 388 -7.28 -6.41 33.25
C LEU A 388 -7.48 -7.60 32.29
N ALA A 389 -7.67 -8.80 32.82
CA ALA A 389 -7.97 -9.99 32.01
C ALA A 389 -9.29 -9.82 31.25
N GLY A 390 -10.34 -9.26 31.88
CA GLY A 390 -11.59 -8.91 31.20
C GLY A 390 -11.40 -7.95 30.04
N LEU A 391 -10.57 -6.90 30.22
CA LEU A 391 -10.19 -5.99 29.15
C LEU A 391 -9.50 -6.73 27.99
N LEU A 392 -8.53 -7.60 28.30
CA LEU A 392 -7.78 -8.33 27.27
C LEU A 392 -8.58 -9.45 26.62
N CYS A 393 -9.55 -10.06 27.30
CA CYS A 393 -10.49 -10.99 26.69
C CYS A 393 -11.30 -10.29 25.58
N LEU A 394 -11.82 -9.09 25.84
CA LEU A 394 -12.54 -8.33 24.81
C LEU A 394 -11.62 -7.91 23.66
N VAL A 395 -10.38 -7.53 23.95
CA VAL A 395 -9.38 -7.21 22.91
C VAL A 395 -9.03 -8.45 22.09
N GLY A 396 -8.74 -9.58 22.73
CA GLY A 396 -8.41 -10.86 22.10
C GLY A 396 -9.52 -11.34 21.18
N TYR A 397 -10.78 -11.27 21.63
CA TYR A 397 -11.95 -11.58 20.82
C TYR A 397 -12.01 -10.74 19.54
N ARG A 398 -11.69 -9.44 19.61
CA ARG A 398 -11.69 -8.54 18.45
C ARG A 398 -10.56 -8.81 17.45
N LEU A 399 -9.51 -9.53 17.83
CA LEU A 399 -8.41 -9.91 16.94
C LEU A 399 -8.70 -11.17 16.12
N VAL A 400 -9.72 -11.96 16.49
CA VAL A 400 -10.05 -13.22 15.81
C VAL A 400 -10.86 -12.95 14.54
N GLU A 401 -10.23 -13.07 13.38
CA GLU A 401 -10.76 -12.64 12.07
C GLU A 401 -11.38 -13.79 11.26
N VAL A 402 -12.42 -14.44 11.82
CA VAL A 402 -13.08 -15.62 11.20
C VAL A 402 -13.71 -15.30 9.85
N LYS A 403 -14.34 -14.12 9.72
CA LYS A 403 -15.00 -13.71 8.46
C LYS A 403 -13.98 -13.54 7.34
N THR A 404 -12.85 -12.92 7.66
CA THR A 404 -11.74 -12.68 6.73
C THR A 404 -11.12 -14.00 6.28
N PHE A 405 -11.00 -14.99 7.16
CA PHE A 405 -10.59 -16.35 6.76
C PHE A 405 -11.49 -16.93 5.64
N PHE A 406 -12.81 -16.88 5.81
CA PHE A 406 -13.73 -17.39 4.78
C PHE A 406 -13.69 -16.57 3.48
N GLN A 407 -13.42 -15.28 3.55
CA GLN A 407 -13.20 -14.44 2.36
C GLN A 407 -11.92 -14.86 1.61
N VAL A 408 -10.81 -15.03 2.34
CA VAL A 408 -9.54 -15.50 1.78
C VAL A 408 -9.70 -16.90 1.18
N LEU A 409 -10.40 -17.82 1.85
CA LEU A 409 -10.64 -19.20 1.39
C LEU A 409 -11.42 -19.26 0.08
N ARG A 410 -12.39 -18.35 -0.12
CA ARG A 410 -13.12 -18.23 -1.39
C ARG A 410 -12.24 -17.72 -2.53
N GLY A 411 -11.22 -16.91 -2.22
CA GLY A 411 -10.31 -16.34 -3.20
C GLY A 411 -9.11 -17.24 -3.57
N SER A 412 -8.36 -17.73 -2.58
CA SER A 412 -7.26 -18.68 -2.78
C SER A 412 -7.14 -19.66 -1.61
N LYS A 413 -7.17 -20.95 -1.94
CA LYS A 413 -6.92 -22.03 -0.98
C LYS A 413 -5.51 -21.97 -0.40
N LEU A 414 -4.49 -21.63 -1.19
CA LEU A 414 -3.12 -21.52 -0.72
C LEU A 414 -2.95 -20.34 0.25
N GLN A 415 -3.60 -19.21 -0.02
CA GLN A 415 -3.62 -18.07 0.92
C GLN A 415 -4.34 -18.46 2.22
N ALA A 416 -5.43 -19.22 2.16
CA ALA A 416 -6.11 -19.72 3.36
C ALA A 416 -5.25 -20.72 4.15
N ILE A 417 -4.45 -21.56 3.47
CA ILE A 417 -3.47 -22.43 4.13
C ILE A 417 -2.38 -21.58 4.82
N ALA A 418 -1.85 -20.55 4.14
CA ALA A 418 -0.88 -19.63 4.74
C ALA A 418 -1.43 -18.94 5.99
N PHE A 419 -2.70 -18.51 5.96
CA PHE A 419 -3.42 -17.99 7.11
C PHE A 419 -3.46 -18.98 8.27
N VAL A 420 -3.87 -20.23 8.03
CA VAL A 420 -4.00 -21.26 9.08
C VAL A 420 -2.64 -21.61 9.67
N ILE A 421 -1.59 -21.67 8.85
CA ILE A 421 -0.22 -21.91 9.31
C ILE A 421 0.26 -20.78 10.21
N ALA A 422 0.05 -19.53 9.80
CA ALA A 422 0.39 -18.37 10.61
C ALA A 422 -0.36 -18.40 11.96
N ALA A 423 -1.68 -18.65 11.95
CA ALA A 423 -2.48 -18.73 13.17
C ALA A 423 -2.02 -19.85 14.10
N THR A 424 -1.82 -21.06 13.55
CA THR A 424 -1.40 -22.25 14.31
C THR A 424 0.00 -22.07 14.89
N ALA A 425 0.91 -21.43 14.15
CA ALA A 425 2.26 -21.17 14.61
C ALA A 425 2.30 -20.27 15.85
N VAL A 426 1.43 -19.26 15.91
CA VAL A 426 1.29 -18.42 17.10
C VAL A 426 0.74 -19.23 18.28
N VAL A 427 -0.36 -19.96 18.06
CA VAL A 427 -1.02 -20.75 19.13
C VAL A 427 -0.07 -21.81 19.72
N THR A 428 0.77 -22.41 18.89
CA THR A 428 1.73 -23.46 19.29
C THR A 428 3.10 -22.91 19.72
N GLY A 429 3.32 -21.60 19.67
CA GLY A 429 4.60 -20.98 20.02
C GLY A 429 5.74 -21.18 19.00
N LYS A 430 5.45 -21.71 17.81
CA LYS A 430 6.43 -21.98 16.73
C LYS A 430 6.48 -20.86 15.69
N MET A 431 6.53 -19.61 16.14
CA MET A 431 6.31 -18.43 15.28
C MET A 431 7.36 -18.25 14.18
N SER A 432 8.65 -18.48 14.46
CA SER A 432 9.72 -18.32 13.46
C SER A 432 9.53 -19.25 12.26
N ILE A 433 9.32 -20.55 12.53
CA ILE A 433 9.07 -21.56 11.50
C ILE A 433 7.74 -21.27 10.79
N GLY A 434 6.71 -20.90 11.54
CA GLY A 434 5.40 -20.54 11.01
C GLY A 434 5.41 -19.38 10.02
N LEU A 435 6.16 -18.31 10.34
CA LEU A 435 6.30 -17.15 9.47
C LEU A 435 6.94 -17.53 8.14
N VAL A 436 8.05 -18.28 8.18
CA VAL A 436 8.75 -18.74 6.97
C VAL A 436 7.84 -19.62 6.12
N LEU A 437 7.14 -20.58 6.72
CA LEU A 437 6.21 -21.46 6.00
C LEU A 437 5.03 -20.69 5.39
N ALA A 438 4.41 -19.79 6.16
CA ALA A 438 3.28 -18.99 5.69
C ALA A 438 3.66 -18.07 4.52
N LEU A 439 4.80 -17.38 4.62
CA LEU A 439 5.33 -16.55 3.53
C LEU A 439 5.70 -17.39 2.30
N SER A 440 6.32 -18.57 2.51
CA SER A 440 6.70 -19.48 1.41
C SER A 440 5.47 -19.97 0.63
N ILE A 441 4.41 -20.37 1.33
CA ILE A 441 3.16 -20.84 0.71
C ILE A 441 2.43 -19.70 -0.01
N SER A 442 2.41 -18.51 0.58
CA SER A 442 1.82 -17.35 -0.07
C SER A 442 2.63 -16.91 -1.30
N GLY A 443 3.97 -16.97 -1.23
CA GLY A 443 4.86 -16.77 -2.37
C GLY A 443 4.65 -17.80 -3.49
N LEU A 444 4.41 -19.06 -3.13
CA LEU A 444 4.07 -20.12 -4.08
C LEU A 444 2.72 -19.83 -4.78
N ASP A 445 1.69 -19.39 -4.06
CA ASP A 445 0.41 -18.98 -4.66
C ASP A 445 0.61 -17.85 -5.69
N PHE A 446 1.39 -16.84 -5.33
CA PHE A 446 1.71 -15.73 -6.22
C PHE A 446 2.46 -16.21 -7.48
N TYR A 447 3.46 -17.09 -7.30
CA TYR A 447 4.22 -17.67 -8.39
C TYR A 447 3.35 -18.53 -9.33
N LEU A 448 2.51 -19.41 -8.78
CA LEU A 448 1.62 -20.28 -9.55
C LEU A 448 0.58 -19.47 -10.34
N LYS A 449 -0.04 -18.46 -9.73
CA LYS A 449 -0.94 -17.54 -10.44
C LYS A 449 -0.21 -16.79 -11.54
N GLY A 450 1.03 -16.36 -11.28
CA GLY A 450 1.90 -15.76 -12.29
C GLY A 450 2.19 -16.70 -13.47
N LEU A 451 2.48 -17.97 -13.21
CA LEU A 451 2.67 -18.99 -14.24
C LEU A 451 1.40 -19.27 -15.04
N ILE A 452 0.26 -19.44 -14.37
CA ILE A 452 -1.03 -19.66 -15.03
C ILE A 452 -1.37 -18.48 -15.94
N ARG A 453 -1.16 -17.25 -15.46
CA ARG A 453 -1.34 -16.04 -16.26
C ARG A 453 -0.41 -16.02 -17.48
N ARG A 454 0.89 -16.28 -17.30
CA ARG A 454 1.86 -16.34 -18.42
C ARG A 454 1.52 -17.44 -19.42
N ASN A 455 1.08 -18.61 -18.96
CA ASN A 455 0.70 -19.73 -19.82
C ASN A 455 -0.63 -19.49 -20.53
N ALA A 456 -1.59 -18.83 -19.87
CA ALA A 456 -2.83 -18.37 -20.49
C ALA A 456 -2.54 -17.31 -21.56
N GLU A 457 -1.65 -16.36 -21.29
CA GLU A 457 -1.19 -15.36 -22.26
C GLU A 457 -0.43 -16.03 -23.43
N LYS A 458 0.46 -17.00 -23.17
CA LYS A 458 1.14 -17.77 -24.22
C LYS A 458 0.19 -18.61 -25.07
N ARG A 459 -0.87 -19.19 -24.49
CA ARG A 459 -1.90 -19.93 -25.25
C ARG A 459 -2.84 -19.00 -26.03
N LYS A 460 -3.08 -17.79 -25.53
CA LYS A 460 -3.96 -16.80 -26.16
C LYS A 460 -3.24 -16.02 -27.29
N TYR A 461 -1.92 -15.87 -27.20
CA TYR A 461 -1.13 -15.01 -28.10
C TYR A 461 0.12 -15.67 -28.72
N GLY A 462 0.34 -16.97 -28.51
CA GLY A 462 1.39 -17.72 -29.18
C GLY A 462 1.05 -17.91 -30.66
N ARG A 463 1.64 -17.09 -31.54
CA ARG A 463 1.60 -17.32 -32.98
C ARG A 463 2.47 -18.54 -33.31
N GLU A 464 1.94 -19.47 -34.10
CA GLU A 464 2.76 -20.42 -34.84
C GLU A 464 3.71 -19.65 -35.77
N PRO A 465 4.92 -20.17 -36.05
CA PRO A 465 5.83 -19.54 -37.01
C PRO A 465 5.15 -19.50 -38.38
N GLN A 466 4.82 -18.30 -38.86
CA GLN A 466 4.26 -18.10 -40.19
C GLN A 466 5.35 -18.35 -41.25
N ALA A 467 4.94 -18.93 -42.38
CA ALA A 467 5.75 -19.06 -43.58
C ALA A 467 6.36 -17.70 -43.97
N PRO A 468 7.54 -17.66 -44.64
CA PRO A 468 8.20 -16.41 -45.02
C PRO A 468 7.22 -15.50 -45.77
N LEU A 469 7.04 -14.29 -45.24
CA LEU A 469 6.12 -13.30 -45.79
C LEU A 469 6.62 -12.83 -47.17
N PRO A 470 5.72 -12.53 -48.12
CA PRO A 470 6.10 -11.95 -49.40
C PRO A 470 6.93 -10.67 -49.24
N GLN A 471 7.82 -10.40 -50.20
CA GLN A 471 8.70 -9.22 -50.18
C GLN A 471 7.88 -7.92 -50.00
N GLY A 472 8.24 -7.11 -49.00
CA GLY A 472 7.56 -5.86 -48.66
C GLY A 472 6.38 -6.00 -47.67
N ILE A 473 6.01 -7.21 -47.25
CA ILE A 473 4.99 -7.43 -46.21
C ILE A 473 5.67 -7.64 -44.84
N ARG A 474 5.44 -6.72 -43.90
CA ARG A 474 5.96 -6.79 -42.54
C ARG A 474 5.28 -7.88 -41.71
N ALA A 475 3.95 -7.91 -41.75
CA ALA A 475 3.15 -8.83 -40.93
C ALA A 475 1.81 -9.14 -41.60
N GLN A 476 1.28 -10.34 -41.35
CA GLN A 476 -0.06 -10.76 -41.77
C GLN A 476 -0.97 -10.93 -40.56
N ILE A 477 -1.95 -10.03 -40.44
CA ILE A 477 -2.97 -10.01 -39.38
C ILE A 477 -4.23 -10.71 -39.90
N GLY A 478 -4.75 -11.66 -39.10
CA GLY A 478 -5.94 -12.45 -39.43
C GLY A 478 -7.23 -11.63 -39.55
N THR A 479 -8.36 -12.32 -39.69
CA THR A 479 -9.69 -11.72 -39.92
C THR A 479 -10.05 -10.70 -38.83
N VAL A 480 -10.09 -9.41 -39.19
CA VAL A 480 -10.64 -8.34 -38.35
C VAL A 480 -12.17 -8.49 -38.33
N ALA A 481 -12.81 -8.20 -37.19
CA ALA A 481 -14.24 -8.35 -37.03
C ALA A 481 -14.98 -7.59 -38.15
N LYS A 482 -15.83 -8.29 -38.90
CA LYS A 482 -16.54 -7.76 -40.09
C LYS A 482 -17.50 -6.58 -39.80
N LYS A 483 -17.63 -6.12 -38.55
CA LYS A 483 -18.67 -5.19 -38.12
C LYS A 483 -18.45 -3.74 -38.58
N ASP A 484 -17.21 -3.30 -38.76
CA ASP A 484 -16.88 -1.92 -39.14
C ASP A 484 -16.37 -1.76 -40.57
N LEU A 485 -16.67 -2.73 -41.44
CA LEU A 485 -16.55 -2.63 -42.91
C LEU A 485 -17.54 -1.61 -43.51
N PHE A 486 -17.70 -0.44 -42.89
CA PHE A 486 -18.52 0.68 -43.38
C PHE A 486 -18.10 1.11 -44.80
N TYR A 487 -16.91 0.69 -45.25
CA TYR A 487 -16.44 0.85 -46.61
C TYR A 487 -15.87 -0.44 -47.20
N ARG A 488 -16.75 -1.36 -47.64
CA ARG A 488 -16.59 -1.98 -48.97
C ARG A 488 -16.79 -0.93 -50.09
N ALA A 489 -16.31 0.31 -49.93
CA ALA A 489 -16.12 1.19 -51.08
C ALA A 489 -15.00 0.56 -51.91
N LYS A 490 -15.47 -0.26 -52.84
CA LYS A 490 -14.79 -0.89 -53.97
C LYS A 490 -13.33 -0.46 -54.13
N PRO A 491 -12.42 -1.44 -54.13
CA PRO A 491 -11.32 -1.35 -55.08
C PRO A 491 -11.20 -2.59 -55.95
N ALA A 492 -12.29 -2.99 -56.61
CA ALA A 492 -12.18 -3.87 -57.78
C ALA A 492 -11.59 -3.16 -59.03
N ALA A 493 -11.14 -1.91 -58.91
CA ALA A 493 -10.67 -1.09 -60.02
C ALA A 493 -9.35 -0.31 -59.77
N PHE A 494 -8.59 -0.61 -58.71
CA PHE A 494 -7.34 0.11 -58.44
C PHE A 494 -6.13 -0.79 -58.71
N ARG A 495 -5.78 -0.92 -60.00
CA ARG A 495 -4.38 -1.20 -60.35
C ARG A 495 -3.58 0.00 -59.85
N LEU A 496 -2.55 -0.23 -59.01
CA LEU A 496 -1.55 0.79 -58.73
C LEU A 496 -1.00 1.28 -60.08
N PRO A 497 -1.24 2.53 -60.52
CA PRO A 497 -0.52 3.06 -61.65
C PRO A 497 0.94 3.26 -61.23
N GLU A 498 1.82 3.06 -62.19
CA GLU A 498 3.25 2.96 -62.06
C GLU A 498 3.92 4.22 -61.45
N GLU A 499 4.97 3.94 -60.67
CA GLU A 499 6.20 4.73 -60.47
C GLU A 499 6.16 6.18 -59.93
N ASN A 500 5.05 6.94 -60.03
CA ASN A 500 5.05 8.38 -59.71
C ASN A 500 4.31 8.74 -58.38
N TRP A 501 5.04 9.21 -57.37
CA TRP A 501 4.50 9.63 -56.06
C TRP A 501 3.54 10.83 -56.18
N GLU A 502 3.70 11.66 -57.21
CA GLU A 502 2.82 12.80 -57.51
C GLU A 502 1.36 12.35 -57.74
N ALA A 503 1.15 11.15 -58.28
CA ALA A 503 -0.18 10.60 -58.49
C ALA A 503 -0.89 10.26 -57.16
N HIS A 504 -0.14 9.96 -56.10
CA HIS A 504 -0.70 9.65 -54.79
C HIS A 504 -1.15 10.89 -54.02
N VAL A 505 -0.44 12.01 -54.18
CA VAL A 505 -0.82 13.31 -53.57
C VAL A 505 -2.21 13.74 -54.04
N ASN A 506 -2.58 13.41 -55.28
CA ASN A 506 -3.87 13.74 -55.88
C ASN A 506 -5.04 12.83 -55.42
N HIS A 507 -4.80 11.80 -54.60
CA HIS A 507 -5.89 11.00 -54.04
C HIS A 507 -6.55 11.72 -52.88
N ALA A 508 -7.86 11.97 -53.00
CA ALA A 508 -8.65 12.52 -51.91
C ALA A 508 -8.81 11.51 -50.76
N PRO A 509 -8.76 11.96 -49.49
CA PRO A 509 -9.07 11.12 -48.35
C PRO A 509 -10.55 10.71 -48.37
N VAL A 510 -10.85 9.52 -47.85
CA VAL A 510 -12.21 9.01 -47.68
C VAL A 510 -12.58 9.18 -46.22
N ILE A 511 -13.40 10.20 -45.93
CA ILE A 511 -13.77 10.59 -44.58
C ILE A 511 -15.24 10.22 -44.36
N HIS A 512 -15.51 9.37 -43.37
CA HIS A 512 -16.88 9.04 -43.01
C HIS A 512 -17.64 10.31 -42.53
N PRO A 513 -18.95 10.50 -42.84
CA PRO A 513 -19.69 11.70 -42.45
C PRO A 513 -19.72 12.01 -40.95
N THR A 514 -19.53 11.00 -40.10
CA THR A 514 -19.47 11.19 -38.63
C THR A 514 -18.05 11.36 -38.09
N ALA A 515 -17.03 11.32 -38.94
CA ALA A 515 -15.67 11.66 -38.54
C ALA A 515 -15.51 13.18 -38.51
N PHE A 516 -14.78 13.69 -37.52
CA PHE A 516 -14.41 15.10 -37.43
C PHE A 516 -12.94 15.26 -37.83
N VAL A 517 -12.66 16.23 -38.71
CA VAL A 517 -11.30 16.63 -39.07
C VAL A 517 -11.18 18.13 -38.88
N HIS A 518 -10.26 18.53 -38.00
CA HIS A 518 -9.99 19.93 -37.74
C HIS A 518 -9.42 20.64 -38.99
N GLU A 519 -9.74 21.93 -39.18
CA GLU A 519 -9.33 22.72 -40.36
C GLU A 519 -7.80 22.81 -40.54
N ASN A 520 -7.06 22.84 -39.44
CA ASN A 520 -5.59 22.84 -39.40
C ASN A 520 -4.95 21.45 -39.52
N ALA A 521 -5.73 20.38 -39.71
CA ALA A 521 -5.18 19.05 -39.96
C ALA A 521 -4.84 18.88 -41.45
N SER A 522 -3.72 18.20 -41.75
CA SER A 522 -3.26 17.92 -43.10
C SER A 522 -3.43 16.43 -43.41
N LEU A 523 -4.35 16.10 -44.31
CA LEU A 523 -4.56 14.74 -44.83
C LEU A 523 -4.15 14.72 -46.29
N ILE A 524 -3.03 14.06 -46.59
CA ILE A 524 -2.45 14.00 -47.93
C ILE A 524 -2.47 12.55 -48.43
N GLY A 525 -2.99 12.37 -49.63
CA GLY A 525 -3.10 11.07 -50.27
C GLY A 525 -4.18 10.19 -49.67
N ARG A 526 -4.05 8.88 -49.86
CA ARG A 526 -5.14 7.92 -49.59
C ARG A 526 -5.22 7.55 -48.11
N VAL A 527 -5.97 8.36 -47.36
CA VAL A 527 -6.32 8.14 -45.95
C VAL A 527 -7.80 7.81 -45.83
N ILE A 528 -8.14 6.73 -45.11
CA ILE A 528 -9.52 6.31 -44.87
C ILE A 528 -9.84 6.46 -43.39
N LEU A 529 -10.85 7.27 -43.07
CA LEU A 529 -11.34 7.48 -41.70
C LEU A 529 -12.74 6.87 -41.53
N SER A 530 -12.86 5.96 -40.58
CA SER A 530 -14.11 5.29 -40.20
C SER A 530 -15.05 6.16 -39.36
N PRO A 531 -16.27 5.69 -39.03
CA PRO A 531 -17.22 6.43 -38.20
C PRO A 531 -16.65 6.87 -36.85
N GLY A 532 -16.98 8.10 -36.42
CA GLY A 532 -16.63 8.61 -35.10
C GLY A 532 -15.14 8.88 -34.88
N VAL A 533 -14.33 8.86 -35.95
CA VAL A 533 -12.91 9.24 -35.85
C VAL A 533 -12.81 10.74 -35.57
N HIS A 534 -11.95 11.12 -34.61
CA HIS A 534 -11.64 12.50 -34.28
C HIS A 534 -10.20 12.81 -34.68
N VAL A 535 -9.99 13.80 -35.56
CA VAL A 535 -8.67 14.31 -35.96
C VAL A 535 -8.53 15.76 -35.51
N ALA A 536 -7.63 16.00 -34.56
CA ALA A 536 -7.40 17.28 -33.91
C ALA A 536 -6.50 18.22 -34.75
N ALA A 537 -6.17 19.39 -34.22
CA ALA A 537 -5.39 20.40 -34.94
C ALA A 537 -3.94 19.95 -35.15
N GLU A 538 -3.30 20.44 -36.22
CA GLU A 538 -1.88 20.18 -36.53
C GLU A 538 -1.52 18.69 -36.74
N VAL A 539 -2.51 17.81 -36.85
CA VAL A 539 -2.29 16.42 -37.25
C VAL A 539 -1.85 16.36 -38.72
N ALA A 540 -0.83 15.56 -39.02
CA ALA A 540 -0.35 15.33 -40.38
C ALA A 540 -0.43 13.84 -40.75
N LEU A 541 -1.40 13.47 -41.59
CA LEU A 541 -1.56 12.12 -42.15
C LEU A 541 -1.06 12.13 -43.61
N ARG A 542 0.18 11.69 -43.83
CA ARG A 542 0.83 11.73 -45.15
C ARG A 542 0.94 10.34 -45.77
N ALA A 543 -0.05 9.99 -46.59
CA ALA A 543 -0.12 8.75 -47.37
C ALA A 543 0.25 8.98 -48.86
N ASP A 544 1.26 9.80 -49.10
CA ASP A 544 1.84 10.17 -50.40
C ASP A 544 2.92 9.16 -50.85
N GLU A 545 3.91 8.88 -50.01
CA GLU A 545 4.98 7.92 -50.32
C GLU A 545 4.55 6.47 -50.05
N GLY A 546 4.12 6.18 -48.82
CA GLY A 546 3.55 4.91 -48.39
C GLY A 546 2.03 5.01 -48.29
N THR A 547 1.31 4.19 -49.05
CA THR A 547 -0.15 4.26 -49.20
C THR A 547 -0.77 2.85 -49.27
N PRO A 548 -2.02 2.63 -48.84
CA PRO A 548 -2.96 3.53 -48.15
C PRO A 548 -2.87 3.48 -46.61
N PHE A 549 -3.48 4.47 -45.94
CA PHE A 549 -3.70 4.48 -44.48
C PHE A 549 -5.15 4.17 -44.13
N PHE A 550 -5.36 3.43 -43.05
CA PHE A 550 -6.68 3.15 -42.46
C PHE A 550 -6.72 3.55 -40.98
N VAL A 551 -7.84 4.17 -40.57
CA VAL A 551 -8.14 4.53 -39.19
C VAL A 551 -9.53 4.02 -38.83
N GLY A 552 -9.60 3.08 -37.89
CA GLY A 552 -10.83 2.42 -37.43
C GLY A 552 -11.76 3.30 -36.61
N SER A 553 -12.98 2.83 -36.36
CA SER A 553 -14.04 3.63 -35.76
C SER A 553 -13.71 4.08 -34.34
N ASN A 554 -14.23 5.24 -33.95
CA ASN A 554 -14.08 5.81 -32.61
C ASN A 554 -12.61 6.00 -32.16
N THR A 555 -11.68 6.06 -33.11
CA THR A 555 -10.27 6.32 -32.86
C THR A 555 -10.02 7.82 -32.83
N ASN A 556 -9.22 8.29 -31.87
CA ASN A 556 -8.85 9.70 -31.75
C ASN A 556 -7.37 9.90 -32.10
N ILE A 557 -7.12 10.97 -32.87
CA ILE A 557 -5.81 11.43 -33.28
C ILE A 557 -5.64 12.85 -32.78
N GLN A 558 -4.88 13.00 -31.69
CA GLN A 558 -4.74 14.26 -30.96
C GLN A 558 -3.68 15.18 -31.58
N ASP A 559 -3.59 16.41 -31.07
CA ASP A 559 -2.86 17.48 -31.76
C ASP A 559 -1.39 17.16 -32.00
N GLY A 560 -0.91 17.53 -33.20
CA GLY A 560 0.49 17.36 -33.60
C GLY A 560 0.92 15.92 -33.87
N VAL A 561 -0.01 14.95 -33.91
CA VAL A 561 0.30 13.56 -34.29
C VAL A 561 0.69 13.48 -35.77
N VAL A 562 1.75 12.72 -36.08
CA VAL A 562 2.27 12.54 -37.44
C VAL A 562 2.24 11.08 -37.87
N LEU A 563 1.63 10.80 -39.01
CA LEU A 563 1.58 9.50 -39.66
C LEU A 563 2.28 9.59 -41.02
N HIS A 564 3.31 8.76 -41.22
CA HIS A 564 4.06 8.66 -42.47
C HIS A 564 4.44 7.20 -42.75
N ALA A 565 4.80 6.81 -43.97
CA ALA A 565 5.16 5.42 -44.24
C ALA A 565 6.17 5.25 -45.37
N LEU A 566 6.98 4.18 -45.28
CA LEU A 566 7.96 3.81 -46.29
C LEU A 566 7.29 3.36 -47.60
N LYS A 567 7.88 3.73 -48.74
CA LYS A 567 7.48 3.22 -50.06
C LYS A 567 7.60 1.70 -50.12
N ARG A 568 6.61 1.04 -50.75
CA ARG A 568 6.62 -0.41 -51.03
C ARG A 568 6.71 -1.32 -49.80
N LYS A 569 6.23 -0.86 -48.64
CA LYS A 569 6.13 -1.67 -47.42
C LYS A 569 4.72 -1.62 -46.85
N TRP A 570 4.19 -2.77 -46.43
CA TRP A 570 2.82 -2.88 -45.92
C TRP A 570 2.69 -3.87 -44.75
N VAL A 571 1.63 -3.69 -43.97
CA VAL A 571 1.01 -4.74 -43.15
C VAL A 571 -0.22 -5.28 -43.88
N LYS A 572 -0.39 -6.60 -43.90
CA LYS A 572 -1.54 -7.24 -44.56
C LYS A 572 -2.63 -7.51 -43.54
N VAL A 573 -3.78 -6.87 -43.68
CA VAL A 573 -4.89 -6.94 -42.72
C VAL A 573 -6.17 -7.33 -43.47
N GLY A 574 -6.80 -8.43 -43.08
CA GLY A 574 -8.05 -8.89 -43.72
C GLY A 574 -7.92 -9.28 -45.20
N GLY A 575 -6.69 -9.43 -45.72
CA GLY A 575 -6.40 -9.73 -47.12
C GLY A 575 -5.84 -8.55 -47.91
N ASP A 576 -5.99 -7.33 -47.41
CA ASP A 576 -5.57 -6.09 -48.08
C ASP A 576 -4.25 -5.54 -47.50
N ASN A 577 -3.51 -4.79 -48.32
CA ASN A 577 -2.23 -4.21 -47.94
C ASN A 577 -2.41 -2.76 -47.46
N TRP A 578 -1.89 -2.46 -46.28
CA TRP A 578 -1.96 -1.13 -45.65
C TRP A 578 -0.57 -0.64 -45.29
N ALA A 579 -0.24 0.60 -45.63
CA ALA A 579 1.03 1.20 -45.22
C ALA A 579 1.00 1.56 -43.72
N ILE A 580 -0.15 2.04 -43.23
CA ILE A 580 -0.45 2.12 -41.80
C ILE A 580 -1.88 1.64 -41.58
N TYR A 581 -2.07 0.81 -40.57
CA TYR A 581 -3.40 0.36 -40.13
C TYR A 581 -3.58 0.66 -38.65
N ILE A 582 -4.53 1.53 -38.32
CA ILE A 582 -4.94 1.84 -36.94
C ILE A 582 -6.32 1.24 -36.70
N GLY A 583 -6.44 0.43 -35.65
CA GLY A 583 -7.68 -0.27 -35.25
C GLY A 583 -8.76 0.65 -34.70
N GLU A 584 -9.78 0.03 -34.11
CA GLU A 584 -10.91 0.72 -33.47
C GLU A 584 -10.58 1.15 -32.02
N ARG A 585 -11.19 2.26 -31.56
CA ARG A 585 -11.06 2.76 -30.18
C ARG A 585 -9.59 2.92 -29.76
N VAL A 586 -8.75 3.34 -30.70
CA VAL A 586 -7.34 3.65 -30.47
C VAL A 586 -7.22 5.12 -30.08
N SER A 587 -6.34 5.43 -29.13
CA SER A 587 -5.98 6.81 -28.80
C SER A 587 -4.54 7.07 -29.21
N LEU A 588 -4.34 7.97 -30.18
CA LEU A 588 -3.03 8.51 -30.52
C LEU A 588 -2.88 9.85 -29.81
N ALA A 589 -2.18 9.85 -28.68
CA ALA A 589 -2.03 11.04 -27.85
C ALA A 589 -1.08 12.07 -28.45
N HIS A 590 -1.17 13.32 -27.97
CA HIS A 590 -0.50 14.48 -28.55
C HIS A 590 0.96 14.23 -28.95
N GLN A 591 1.31 14.64 -30.17
CA GLN A 591 2.66 14.56 -30.74
C GLN A 591 3.24 13.14 -30.88
N ALA A 592 2.42 12.09 -30.83
CA ALA A 592 2.87 10.75 -31.20
C ALA A 592 3.25 10.69 -32.69
N LEU A 593 4.24 9.85 -33.01
CA LEU A 593 4.71 9.63 -34.37
C LEU A 593 4.58 8.16 -34.74
N ILE A 594 3.88 7.88 -35.84
CA ILE A 594 3.78 6.53 -36.40
C ILE A 594 4.36 6.53 -37.81
N HIS A 595 5.38 5.71 -37.99
CA HIS A 595 6.01 5.47 -39.28
C HIS A 595 5.74 4.03 -39.75
N GLY A 596 5.08 3.89 -40.90
CA GLY A 596 4.77 2.60 -41.51
C GLY A 596 5.99 1.89 -42.14
N PRO A 597 5.92 0.57 -42.37
CA PRO A 597 4.73 -0.29 -42.26
C PRO A 597 4.35 -0.61 -40.81
N SER A 598 3.18 -0.16 -40.35
CA SER A 598 2.81 -0.30 -38.94
C SER A 598 1.35 -0.69 -38.76
N TYR A 599 1.10 -1.52 -37.75
CA TYR A 599 -0.22 -1.95 -37.31
C TYR A 599 -0.41 -1.57 -35.85
N VAL A 600 -1.56 -0.97 -35.51
CA VAL A 600 -1.98 -0.75 -34.13
C VAL A 600 -3.34 -1.41 -33.94
N GLY A 601 -3.41 -2.38 -33.02
CA GLY A 601 -4.62 -3.14 -32.73
C GLY A 601 -5.66 -2.35 -31.93
N ASP A 602 -6.89 -2.86 -31.93
CA ASP A 602 -8.03 -2.25 -31.26
C ASP A 602 -7.79 -2.02 -29.76
N ASP A 603 -8.49 -1.04 -29.18
CA ASP A 603 -8.48 -0.74 -27.74
C ASP A 603 -7.08 -0.40 -27.19
N THR A 604 -6.23 0.19 -28.03
CA THR A 604 -4.83 0.48 -27.71
C THR A 604 -4.60 1.97 -27.48
N PHE A 605 -3.79 2.28 -26.46
CA PHE A 605 -3.34 3.64 -26.19
C PHE A 605 -1.89 3.84 -26.64
N ILE A 606 -1.64 4.87 -27.45
CA ILE A 606 -0.30 5.33 -27.84
C ILE A 606 -0.03 6.67 -27.16
N GLY A 607 0.91 6.68 -26.22
CA GLY A 607 1.19 7.82 -25.37
C GLY A 607 1.82 9.03 -26.06
N PHE A 608 1.78 10.15 -25.33
CA PHE A 608 2.31 11.44 -25.75
C PHE A 608 3.75 11.31 -26.23
N LYS A 609 4.08 11.87 -27.39
CA LYS A 609 5.44 11.81 -27.97
C LYS A 609 6.00 10.40 -28.14
N ALA A 610 5.16 9.36 -28.11
CA ALA A 610 5.62 8.00 -28.40
C ALA A 610 5.94 7.86 -29.89
N ILE A 611 6.92 7.03 -30.21
CA ILE A 611 7.38 6.78 -31.58
C ILE A 611 7.16 5.29 -31.89
N ILE A 612 6.38 5.00 -32.93
CA ILE A 612 6.20 3.65 -33.47
C ILE A 612 6.77 3.65 -34.89
N HIS A 613 7.77 2.83 -35.16
CA HIS A 613 8.43 2.76 -36.47
C HIS A 613 8.56 1.32 -36.95
N ASP A 614 8.01 1.02 -38.14
CA ASP A 614 8.07 -0.32 -38.76
C ASP A 614 7.76 -1.40 -37.70
N SER A 615 6.57 -1.35 -37.07
CA SER A 615 6.24 -2.16 -35.88
C SER A 615 4.79 -2.61 -35.86
N VAL A 616 4.52 -3.75 -35.20
CA VAL A 616 3.16 -4.26 -34.96
C VAL A 616 2.83 -4.14 -33.48
N ILE A 617 1.80 -3.38 -33.14
CA ILE A 617 1.27 -3.24 -31.78
C ILE A 617 -0.04 -4.02 -31.70
N GLY A 618 -0.09 -5.03 -30.83
CA GLY A 618 -1.27 -5.85 -30.59
C GLY A 618 -2.44 -5.07 -30.00
N LYS A 619 -3.57 -5.75 -29.82
CA LYS A 619 -4.79 -5.18 -29.22
C LYS A 619 -4.64 -4.97 -27.72
N ASN A 620 -5.42 -4.06 -27.14
CA ASN A 620 -5.41 -3.78 -25.70
C ASN A 620 -4.00 -3.44 -25.17
N CYS A 621 -3.15 -2.81 -25.99
CA CYS A 621 -1.83 -2.41 -25.54
C CYS A 621 -1.88 -1.02 -24.91
N TYR A 622 -0.90 -0.73 -24.06
CA TYR A 622 -0.66 0.62 -23.56
C TYR A 622 0.80 0.97 -23.79
N VAL A 623 1.05 1.89 -24.72
CA VAL A 623 2.38 2.41 -24.99
C VAL A 623 2.57 3.71 -24.20
N GLY A 624 3.50 3.70 -23.26
CA GLY A 624 3.76 4.83 -22.39
C GLY A 624 4.26 6.08 -23.14
N ILE A 625 3.99 7.23 -22.56
CA ILE A 625 4.57 8.55 -22.90
C ILE A 625 6.06 8.44 -23.24
N GLY A 626 6.45 8.95 -24.40
CA GLY A 626 7.84 9.02 -24.87
C GLY A 626 8.49 7.67 -25.19
N ALA A 627 7.74 6.56 -25.15
CA ALA A 627 8.29 5.25 -25.52
C ALA A 627 8.59 5.19 -27.02
N ILE A 628 9.62 4.41 -27.38
CA ILE A 628 10.10 4.26 -28.75
C ILE A 628 10.06 2.77 -29.10
N VAL A 629 9.23 2.39 -30.07
CA VAL A 629 9.06 1.01 -30.53
C VAL A 629 9.48 0.93 -32.00
N VAL A 630 10.52 0.16 -32.30
CA VAL A 630 11.15 0.12 -33.63
C VAL A 630 11.38 -1.31 -34.08
N GLY A 631 10.90 -1.68 -35.26
CA GLY A 631 11.22 -2.96 -35.89
C GLY A 631 10.62 -4.19 -35.22
N VAL A 632 9.79 -4.07 -34.19
CA VAL A 632 9.33 -5.19 -33.34
C VAL A 632 7.83 -5.43 -33.37
N ASP A 633 7.44 -6.61 -32.91
CA ASP A 633 6.05 -7.00 -32.74
C ASP A 633 5.72 -7.12 -31.24
N ILE A 634 4.85 -6.24 -30.76
CA ILE A 634 4.32 -6.23 -29.40
C ILE A 634 3.02 -7.04 -29.39
N ALA A 635 2.99 -8.09 -28.57
CA ALA A 635 1.80 -8.92 -28.40
C ALA A 635 0.65 -8.14 -27.74
N ASP A 636 -0.58 -8.62 -27.93
CA ASP A 636 -1.78 -8.05 -27.31
C ASP A 636 -1.66 -7.97 -25.77
N GLY A 637 -2.29 -6.96 -25.18
CA GLY A 637 -2.40 -6.80 -23.74
C GLY A 637 -1.10 -6.38 -23.05
N ARG A 638 -0.13 -5.84 -23.79
CA ARG A 638 1.19 -5.47 -23.25
C ARG A 638 1.29 -4.00 -22.89
N TYR A 639 2.06 -3.72 -21.84
CA TYR A 639 2.42 -2.39 -21.42
C TYR A 639 3.86 -2.10 -21.80
N VAL A 640 4.06 -1.02 -22.56
CA VAL A 640 5.39 -0.43 -22.79
C VAL A 640 5.57 0.69 -21.77
N PRO A 641 6.54 0.58 -20.84
CA PRO A 641 6.85 1.64 -19.90
C PRO A 641 7.17 2.97 -20.56
N HIS A 642 6.89 4.06 -19.86
CA HIS A 642 7.22 5.42 -20.28
C HIS A 642 8.71 5.55 -20.63
N GLY A 643 9.02 6.20 -21.76
CA GLY A 643 10.39 6.42 -22.23
C GLY A 643 11.17 5.18 -22.68
N MET A 644 10.58 3.98 -22.64
CA MET A 644 11.30 2.75 -22.95
C MET A 644 11.56 2.60 -24.46
N LEU A 645 12.80 2.21 -24.82
CA LEU A 645 13.17 1.78 -26.16
C LEU A 645 12.97 0.25 -26.32
N VAL A 646 12.10 -0.14 -27.26
CA VAL A 646 11.83 -1.52 -27.64
C VAL A 646 12.21 -1.73 -29.10
N ASP A 647 13.39 -2.28 -29.34
CA ASP A 647 14.05 -2.43 -30.64
C ASP A 647 14.43 -3.89 -30.97
N THR A 648 14.13 -4.82 -30.08
CA THR A 648 14.47 -6.24 -30.18
C THR A 648 13.30 -7.12 -29.76
N ALA A 649 13.19 -8.32 -30.34
CA ALA A 649 12.13 -9.26 -30.05
C ALA A 649 12.15 -9.70 -28.57
N GLU A 650 13.33 -9.83 -27.98
CA GLU A 650 13.52 -10.17 -26.57
C GLU A 650 12.93 -9.09 -25.65
N LYS A 651 13.20 -7.80 -25.94
CA LYS A 651 12.61 -6.69 -25.18
C LYS A 651 11.09 -6.67 -25.32
N ALA A 652 10.57 -6.90 -26.53
CA ALA A 652 9.13 -6.95 -26.77
C ALA A 652 8.45 -8.12 -26.01
N GLN A 653 9.10 -9.27 -25.94
CA GLN A 653 8.61 -10.44 -25.20
C GLN A 653 8.70 -10.28 -23.67
N ALA A 654 9.65 -9.47 -23.18
CA ALA A 654 9.83 -9.18 -21.77
C ALA A 654 8.81 -8.17 -21.20
N LEU A 655 7.99 -7.55 -22.06
CA LEU A 655 7.01 -6.54 -21.64
C LEU A 655 5.96 -7.13 -20.68
N GLY A 656 5.73 -6.37 -19.60
CA GLY A 656 4.67 -6.66 -18.66
C GLY A 656 3.28 -6.52 -19.30
N PRO A 657 2.25 -7.12 -18.69
CA PRO A 657 0.88 -6.93 -19.14
C PRO A 657 0.38 -5.52 -18.78
N ALA A 658 -0.48 -4.96 -19.65
CA ALA A 658 -1.28 -3.79 -19.29
C ALA A 658 -2.20 -4.11 -18.11
N LEU A 659 -2.39 -3.13 -17.23
CA LEU A 659 -3.22 -3.24 -16.03
C LEU A 659 -4.61 -2.67 -16.33
N ASP A 660 -5.61 -3.04 -15.53
CA ASP A 660 -6.98 -2.53 -15.67
C ASP A 660 -7.03 -0.99 -15.66
N ALA A 661 -6.17 -0.33 -14.88
CA ALA A 661 -6.06 1.13 -14.87
C ALA A 661 -5.63 1.71 -16.23
N HIS A 662 -4.78 1.01 -16.99
CA HIS A 662 -4.38 1.44 -18.34
C HIS A 662 -5.52 1.29 -19.34
N HIS A 663 -6.32 0.23 -19.21
CA HIS A 663 -7.47 -0.01 -20.08
C HIS A 663 -8.57 1.03 -19.83
N HIS A 664 -8.97 1.24 -18.58
CA HIS A 664 -9.95 2.27 -18.21
C HIS A 664 -9.51 3.67 -18.66
N PHE A 665 -8.20 3.98 -18.55
CA PHE A 665 -7.69 5.26 -19.03
C PHE A 665 -7.90 5.44 -20.55
N ASN A 666 -7.65 4.40 -21.37
CA ASN A 666 -7.92 4.50 -22.80
C ASN A 666 -9.42 4.64 -23.10
N GLU A 667 -10.26 3.90 -22.37
CA GLU A 667 -11.73 3.99 -22.49
C GLU A 667 -12.21 5.42 -22.19
N ASP A 668 -11.76 6.02 -21.09
CA ASP A 668 -12.08 7.40 -20.71
C ASP A 668 -11.64 8.40 -21.79
N VAL A 669 -10.42 8.25 -22.34
CA VAL A 669 -9.90 9.12 -23.40
C VAL A 669 -10.72 8.97 -24.68
N VAL A 670 -11.07 7.74 -25.08
CA VAL A 670 -11.91 7.49 -26.25
C VAL A 670 -13.29 8.11 -26.05
N GLU A 671 -13.94 7.91 -24.90
CA GLU A 671 -15.27 8.46 -24.61
C GLU A 671 -15.29 10.00 -24.69
N VAL A 672 -14.31 10.65 -24.06
CA VAL A 672 -14.18 12.12 -24.10
C VAL A 672 -13.97 12.61 -25.53
N ASN A 673 -13.11 11.95 -26.32
CA ASN A 673 -12.82 12.39 -27.68
C ASN A 673 -13.95 12.13 -28.68
N ILE A 674 -14.75 11.07 -28.49
CA ILE A 674 -16.00 10.88 -29.25
C ILE A 674 -16.93 12.07 -28.97
N GLY A 675 -17.11 12.44 -27.70
CA GLY A 675 -17.93 13.59 -27.31
C GLY A 675 -17.43 14.92 -27.90
N LEU A 676 -16.11 15.13 -27.93
CA LEU A 676 -15.50 16.30 -28.59
C LEU A 676 -15.76 16.30 -30.10
N GLY A 677 -15.58 15.16 -30.77
CA GLY A 677 -15.83 15.05 -32.21
C GLY A 677 -17.29 15.27 -32.60
N GLU A 678 -18.25 14.90 -31.73
CA GLU A 678 -19.67 15.25 -31.91
C GLU A 678 -19.93 16.74 -31.67
N ALA A 679 -19.36 17.31 -30.61
CA ALA A 679 -19.53 18.72 -30.27
C ALA A 679 -18.98 19.64 -31.37
N TYR A 680 -17.79 19.35 -31.90
CA TYR A 680 -17.17 20.15 -32.95
C TYR A 680 -17.85 20.05 -34.32
N ARG A 681 -18.61 18.97 -34.58
CA ARG A 681 -19.45 18.86 -35.79
C ARG A 681 -20.73 19.70 -35.70
N GLY A 682 -21.06 20.24 -34.52
CA GLY A 682 -22.29 20.98 -34.29
C GLY A 682 -23.52 20.09 -34.05
N ASP A 683 -23.33 18.79 -33.81
CA ASP A 683 -24.41 17.81 -33.58
C ASP A 683 -24.95 17.83 -32.12
N TRP A 684 -24.47 18.76 -31.28
CA TRP A 684 -24.78 18.80 -29.84
C TRP A 684 -26.04 19.60 -29.51
N LEU A 685 -27.19 18.93 -29.53
CA LEU A 685 -28.37 19.28 -28.74
C LEU A 685 -28.60 18.17 -27.71
N LEU A 686 -28.01 18.27 -26.51
CA LEU A 686 -28.35 17.38 -25.39
C LEU A 686 -29.15 18.10 -24.29
N PRO A 687 -30.17 17.43 -23.71
CA PRO A 687 -30.92 17.93 -22.56
C PRO A 687 -30.07 17.98 -21.29
N LYS A 688 -30.41 18.91 -20.40
CA LYS A 688 -29.69 19.31 -19.16
C LYS A 688 -29.37 18.23 -18.10
N THR A 689 -29.60 16.93 -18.33
CA THR A 689 -29.49 15.90 -17.28
C THR A 689 -28.09 15.30 -17.09
N SER A 690 -27.15 15.50 -18.01
CA SER A 690 -25.80 14.88 -17.94
C SER A 690 -24.72 15.76 -17.28
N LEU A 691 -25.03 16.99 -16.87
CA LEU A 691 -24.09 17.96 -16.30
C LEU A 691 -23.60 17.63 -14.88
N HIS A 692 -24.05 16.54 -14.27
CA HIS A 692 -23.69 16.21 -12.89
C HIS A 692 -22.31 15.54 -12.71
N LYS A 693 -21.66 15.09 -13.80
CA LYS A 693 -20.36 14.39 -13.72
C LYS A 693 -19.13 15.26 -14.04
N LEU A 694 -19.29 16.51 -14.47
CA LEU A 694 -18.17 17.40 -14.83
C LEU A 694 -17.75 18.38 -13.72
N LYS A 695 -18.27 18.22 -12.48
CA LYS A 695 -17.90 19.05 -11.31
C LYS A 695 -16.90 18.40 -10.35
N SER A 696 -16.25 17.30 -10.74
CA SER A 696 -15.31 16.58 -9.86
C SER A 696 -13.98 16.24 -10.54
N PHE A 697 -13.41 17.18 -11.29
CA PHE A 697 -11.98 17.18 -11.64
C PHE A 697 -11.29 18.38 -11.02
#